data_AF-A0A8J6GL33-F1
#
_entry.id   AF-A0A8J6GL33-F1
#
_cell.length_a   1.000
_cell.length_b   1.000
_cell.length_c   1.000
_cell.angle_alpha   90.00
_cell.angle_beta   90.00
_cell.angle_gamma   90.00
#
_symmetry.space_group_name_H-M   'P 1'
#
loop_
_entity.id
_entity.type
_entity.pdbx_description
1 polymer ?
#
loop_
_entity_poly.entity_id
_entity_poly.type
_entity_poly.pdbx_seq_one_letter_code
_entity_poly.pdbx_strand_id
1 'polypeptide(L)'
;MPREDRATWKSNYFLKIIQLLDDYPKCFIVGADNVGSKQMQQIRMSLRGKAEVLMGKNTMMRKAIRGHLENNPALEKLLPHIRGNVGFVFTKEDLTEIRDMLLANKVPAAARAGAIAPCEVTVPAQNTGLGPEKTSFFQALGITTKISRGTIEILSDVQLIKTGDKVGASEATLLNMLNISPFSFGLIIQQVFDNGSIYNPEVLDITEQALHSRFLEGVRNVASVCLQIGYPTVASVPHSIINGYKRVLALSVETEYTFPLAEKVSETLKRFAVKVTTASVKERREILSELGRCIAGKDLPEGAVKGLCKLFCLTLHRYRDAASRRALQAAIQQLAEAQPEATAKNLLSSLQSSGVGSKAGVPSKSSGSAALLALTWTCLLVRIVFPLKAKRQGDIWNKLVEVQCLLLLEVLGGSHKHAVDGAMKKLTKLWKENPELVEQYFSAILSLEPNQNYAGMLGLLVQFCTNHKEMDMNTLLDFYVKNILMSKVKPPKYLLDNCAPLLRFMSHSEFKDLILPTIQKSLLRSPENVIETISSLLASVTLDLSQYALDIVKGLANQLKSNSPRLMDEAVLALRNLARQCSDSSATEALTKYLFAILGGSEGKLTVVAQKMSVLSVHEGTLVHAISVLALWCNRLTTEVPKKLTDWFKRVFSLKTSTSAVRHAYLQCMLSSFRGDTLLQALDFLPLLMQTVEKAASQNTQVPTVTEGVAAALLLSKLSVADSQAEAKLSNFWQLIVDEKKQIFTSEKFLLLASEDALCTVLHLTERLFLDHPQRLTNSRVQYVSLTFPVPWASRANVDRTMRSGQYYRVLVAVLLSRTWHVRRQAQQTVRKLLSSLGGIKLANGLLEELKIVLSSHKVLPMEALVTDAGEVTEMGKAYVPPRVLQEALCVISGVPGLKGDIASTEQLAQEMLIISHHPSLVAVQSALWPALLTRMKIDLEAFITRHLDQIIPRITTQSPLNQSSMNAMGSLSILSPDRVLPQLISTITASVQNPAL
;
A
#
# COMPACT_ATOMS: atom_id res chain seq x y z
N MET A 1 46.17 18.64 -56.94
CA MET A 1 46.71 20.02 -56.90
C MET A 1 48.22 19.94 -57.07
N PRO A 2 48.81 20.71 -57.98
CA PRO A 2 50.27 20.80 -58.10
C PRO A 2 50.83 21.38 -56.78
N ARG A 3 51.99 20.88 -56.33
CA ARG A 3 52.67 21.44 -55.14
C ARG A 3 53.02 22.89 -55.45
N GLU A 4 52.38 23.83 -54.77
CA GLU A 4 52.79 25.24 -54.75
C GLU A 4 54.29 25.37 -54.45
N ASP A 5 54.94 26.34 -55.08
CA ASP A 5 56.32 26.69 -54.78
C ASP A 5 56.50 27.00 -53.29
N ARG A 6 57.55 26.45 -52.69
CA ARG A 6 57.76 26.53 -51.23
C ARG A 6 57.86 27.96 -50.70
N ALA A 7 58.30 28.90 -51.54
CA ALA A 7 58.39 30.32 -51.19
C ALA A 7 57.01 30.98 -51.15
N THR A 8 56.17 30.74 -52.16
CA THR A 8 54.80 31.29 -52.24
C THR A 8 53.89 30.68 -51.19
N TRP A 9 54.01 29.38 -50.90
CA TRP A 9 53.27 28.73 -49.81
C TRP A 9 53.61 29.34 -48.44
N LYS A 10 54.90 29.63 -48.19
CA LYS A 10 55.32 30.29 -46.95
C LYS A 10 54.76 31.71 -46.87
N SER A 11 54.88 32.52 -47.91
CA SER A 11 54.31 33.89 -47.88
C SER A 11 52.81 33.87 -47.67
N ASN A 12 52.07 32.96 -48.31
CA ASN A 12 50.63 32.80 -48.13
C ASN A 12 50.28 32.38 -46.69
N TYR A 13 51.08 31.52 -46.06
CA TYR A 13 50.91 31.17 -44.65
C TYR A 13 51.12 32.37 -43.72
N PHE A 14 52.12 33.21 -44.00
CA PHE A 14 52.39 34.43 -43.23
C PHE A 14 51.25 35.45 -43.35
N LEU A 15 50.72 35.66 -44.56
CA LEU A 15 49.56 36.53 -44.77
C LEU A 15 48.33 35.99 -44.03
N LYS A 16 48.09 34.68 -44.11
CA LYS A 16 46.94 34.04 -43.44
C LYS A 16 46.99 34.16 -41.92
N ILE A 17 48.15 33.95 -41.30
CA ILE A 17 48.25 34.06 -39.84
C ILE A 17 48.12 35.52 -39.37
N ILE A 18 48.66 36.49 -40.13
CA ILE A 18 48.51 37.92 -39.83
C ILE A 18 47.04 38.33 -39.94
N GLN A 19 46.37 37.94 -41.03
CA GLN A 19 44.94 38.19 -41.20
C GLN A 19 44.11 37.63 -40.04
N LEU A 20 44.37 36.40 -39.61
CA LEU A 20 43.65 35.80 -38.47
C LEU A 20 43.96 36.48 -37.13
N LEU A 21 45.16 37.04 -36.95
CA LEU A 21 45.53 37.80 -35.75
C LEU A 21 44.85 39.18 -35.71
N ASP A 22 44.61 39.80 -36.86
CA ASP A 22 43.92 41.08 -36.95
C ASP A 22 42.39 40.91 -36.90
N ASP A 23 41.85 39.88 -37.54
CA ASP A 23 40.41 39.64 -37.63
C ASP A 23 39.80 39.15 -36.31
N TYR A 24 40.56 38.41 -35.49
CA TYR A 24 40.07 37.76 -34.28
C TYR A 24 40.78 38.29 -33.01
N PRO A 25 40.03 38.88 -32.05
CA PRO A 25 40.62 39.43 -30.82
C PRO A 25 41.05 38.36 -29.81
N LYS A 26 40.52 37.14 -29.92
CA LYS A 26 40.72 36.05 -28.97
C LYS A 26 41.34 34.83 -29.66
N CYS A 27 42.26 34.18 -28.97
CA CYS A 27 42.98 33.01 -29.50
C CYS A 27 43.29 32.00 -28.39
N PHE A 28 43.06 30.71 -28.65
CA PHE A 28 43.57 29.63 -27.81
C PHE A 28 44.87 29.07 -28.37
N ILE A 29 45.85 28.87 -27.49
CA ILE A 29 47.02 28.02 -27.76
C ILE A 29 46.64 26.61 -27.34
N VAL A 30 46.56 25.71 -28.32
CA VAL A 30 46.20 24.31 -28.10
C VAL A 30 47.39 23.39 -28.35
N GLY A 31 47.60 22.44 -27.44
CA GLY A 31 48.49 21.31 -27.63
C GLY A 31 47.75 20.18 -28.36
N ALA A 32 48.34 19.69 -29.44
CA ALA A 32 47.78 18.64 -30.28
C ALA A 32 48.57 17.31 -30.16
N ASP A 33 48.98 16.95 -28.95
CA ASP A 33 49.71 15.70 -28.70
C ASP A 33 48.77 14.48 -28.77
N ASN A 34 49.19 13.44 -29.49
CA ASN A 34 48.42 12.21 -29.73
C ASN A 34 47.04 12.43 -30.41
N VAL A 35 46.85 13.55 -31.12
CA VAL A 35 45.61 13.83 -31.87
C VAL A 35 45.71 13.32 -33.31
N GLY A 36 44.78 12.43 -33.70
CA GLY A 36 44.75 11.86 -35.05
C GLY A 36 44.21 12.82 -36.11
N SER A 37 44.59 12.64 -37.38
CA SER A 37 44.11 13.49 -38.49
C SER A 37 42.59 13.50 -38.63
N LYS A 38 41.93 12.35 -38.40
CA LYS A 38 40.46 12.23 -38.42
C LYS A 38 39.80 13.01 -37.29
N GLN A 39 40.40 13.01 -36.09
CA GLN A 39 39.93 13.78 -34.94
C GLN A 39 40.06 15.29 -35.21
N MET A 40 41.18 15.74 -35.81
CA MET A 40 41.34 17.15 -36.22
C MET A 40 40.31 17.57 -37.26
N GLN A 41 39.93 16.70 -38.19
CA GLN A 41 38.85 16.98 -39.15
C GLN A 41 37.49 17.11 -38.46
N GLN A 42 37.17 16.23 -37.51
CA GLN A 42 35.93 16.31 -36.73
C GLN A 42 35.87 17.60 -35.90
N ILE A 43 36.98 17.99 -35.26
CA ILE A 43 37.08 19.25 -34.51
C ILE A 43 36.89 20.46 -35.43
N ARG A 44 37.46 20.45 -36.64
CA ARG A 44 37.23 21.51 -37.62
C ARG A 44 35.78 21.59 -38.09
N MET A 45 35.09 20.44 -38.19
CA MET A 45 33.66 20.40 -38.52
C MET A 45 32.80 20.93 -37.38
N SER A 46 33.11 20.58 -36.13
CA SER A 46 32.35 21.04 -34.95
C SER A 46 32.53 22.53 -34.66
N LEU A 47 33.70 23.09 -34.96
CA LEU A 47 34.01 24.51 -34.78
C LEU A 47 33.59 25.39 -35.97
N ARG A 48 33.03 24.80 -37.03
CA ARG A 48 32.72 25.53 -38.27
C ARG A 48 31.66 26.60 -38.01
N GLY A 49 32.00 27.85 -38.32
CA GLY A 49 31.14 29.02 -38.10
C GLY A 49 31.40 29.77 -36.79
N LYS A 50 32.07 29.13 -35.82
CA LYS A 50 32.37 29.71 -34.50
C LYS A 50 33.86 30.00 -34.28
N ALA A 51 34.75 29.12 -34.74
CA ALA A 51 36.19 29.25 -34.56
C ALA A 51 37.01 28.67 -35.72
N GLU A 52 38.21 29.21 -35.93
CA GLU A 52 39.15 28.76 -36.96
C GLU A 52 40.42 28.16 -36.37
N VAL A 53 40.72 26.92 -36.75
CA VAL A 53 41.91 26.19 -36.28
C VAL A 53 43.06 26.31 -37.29
N LEU A 54 44.18 26.88 -36.87
CA LEU A 54 45.41 27.02 -37.64
C LEU A 54 46.57 26.25 -36.97
N MET A 55 47.15 25.29 -37.70
CA MET A 55 48.36 24.58 -37.27
C MET A 55 49.54 25.04 -38.12
N GLY A 56 50.73 25.15 -37.52
CA GLY A 56 51.93 25.55 -38.26
C GLY A 56 53.24 25.17 -37.59
N LYS A 57 54.33 25.42 -38.32
CA LYS A 57 55.68 25.20 -37.79
C LYS A 57 56.03 26.33 -36.81
N ASN A 58 56.44 25.97 -35.59
CA ASN A 58 56.76 26.92 -34.51
C ASN A 58 57.69 28.05 -34.94
N THR A 59 58.75 27.75 -35.70
CA THR A 59 59.69 28.77 -36.17
C THR A 59 59.08 29.75 -37.17
N MET A 60 58.10 29.32 -37.98
CA MET A 60 57.40 30.21 -38.91
C MET A 60 56.38 31.08 -38.18
N MET A 61 55.59 30.50 -37.27
CA MET A 61 54.61 31.24 -36.47
C MET A 61 55.29 32.32 -35.63
N ARG A 62 56.39 32.00 -34.96
CA ARG A 62 57.17 32.99 -34.21
C ARG A 62 57.74 34.11 -35.09
N LYS A 63 58.18 33.80 -36.31
CA LYS A 63 58.71 34.82 -37.25
C LYS A 63 57.59 35.74 -37.75
N ALA A 64 56.42 35.21 -38.07
CA ALA A 64 55.27 35.99 -38.50
C ALA A 64 54.80 36.95 -37.39
N ILE A 65 54.68 36.45 -36.15
CA ILE A 65 54.26 37.26 -35.00
C ILE A 65 55.29 38.36 -34.67
N ARG A 66 56.60 38.05 -34.73
CA ARG A 66 57.65 39.07 -34.53
C ARG A 66 57.64 40.17 -35.59
N GLY A 67 57.30 39.84 -36.83
CA GLY A 67 57.18 40.83 -37.91
C GLY A 67 55.96 41.74 -37.78
N HIS A 68 54.96 41.35 -36.98
CA HIS A 68 53.72 42.10 -36.75
C HIS A 68 53.66 42.79 -35.38
N LEU A 69 54.78 42.79 -34.66
CA LEU A 69 54.88 43.29 -33.28
C LEU A 69 54.79 44.82 -33.22
N GLU A 70 55.17 45.52 -34.31
CA GLU A 70 55.06 46.97 -34.44
C GLU A 70 53.59 47.46 -34.40
N ASN A 71 52.65 46.63 -34.89
CA ASN A 71 51.22 46.96 -34.89
C ASN A 71 50.52 46.56 -33.60
N ASN A 72 50.94 45.45 -32.97
CA ASN A 72 50.36 44.96 -31.73
C ASN A 72 51.43 44.42 -30.76
N PRO A 73 51.92 45.25 -29.82
CA PRO A 73 53.02 44.86 -28.92
C PRO A 73 52.62 43.75 -27.95
N ALA A 74 51.32 43.54 -27.72
CA ALA A 74 50.85 42.53 -26.78
C ALA A 74 51.06 41.09 -27.29
N LEU A 75 51.32 40.90 -28.59
CA LEU A 75 51.65 39.61 -29.19
C LEU A 75 53.01 39.06 -28.73
N GLU A 76 53.88 39.89 -28.19
CA GLU A 76 55.18 39.45 -27.65
C GLU A 76 55.00 38.39 -26.56
N LYS A 77 53.97 38.54 -25.73
CA LYS A 77 53.65 37.62 -24.64
C LYS A 77 53.31 36.20 -25.13
N LEU A 78 52.92 36.02 -26.39
CA LEU A 78 52.62 34.70 -26.97
C LEU A 78 53.88 33.88 -27.30
N LEU A 79 55.00 34.54 -27.61
CA LEU A 79 56.22 33.89 -28.11
C LEU A 79 56.78 32.81 -27.18
N PRO A 80 56.79 32.97 -25.83
CA PRO A 80 57.29 31.94 -24.91
C PRO A 80 56.49 30.64 -24.94
N HIS A 81 55.18 30.72 -25.23
CA HIS A 81 54.24 29.60 -25.15
C HIS A 81 54.13 28.78 -26.44
N ILE A 82 54.72 29.25 -27.56
CA ILE A 82 54.77 28.50 -28.82
C ILE A 82 55.89 27.45 -28.76
N ARG A 83 55.70 26.37 -27.98
CA ARG A 83 56.64 25.26 -27.80
C ARG A 83 55.91 23.91 -27.83
N GLY A 84 56.54 22.88 -28.39
CA GLY A 84 55.92 21.56 -28.57
C GLY A 84 55.04 21.50 -29.83
N ASN A 85 54.08 20.57 -29.84
CA ASN A 85 53.14 20.40 -30.93
C ASN A 85 51.91 21.30 -30.70
N VAL A 86 52.02 22.57 -31.11
CA VAL A 86 51.04 23.62 -30.81
C VAL A 86 50.31 24.14 -32.04
N GLY A 87 49.07 24.56 -31.83
CA GLY A 87 48.23 25.25 -32.80
C GLY A 87 47.48 26.43 -32.19
N PHE A 88 46.88 27.24 -33.07
CA PHE A 88 46.02 28.36 -32.70
C PHE A 88 44.57 28.05 -33.05
N VAL A 89 43.65 28.39 -32.15
CA VAL A 89 42.21 28.40 -32.41
C VAL A 89 41.70 29.82 -32.20
N PHE A 90 41.35 30.49 -33.30
CA PHE A 90 40.86 31.87 -33.31
C PHE A 90 39.34 31.90 -33.14
N THR A 91 38.82 32.81 -32.32
CA THR A 91 37.38 32.94 -32.06
C THR A 91 36.99 34.39 -31.78
N LYS A 92 35.75 34.76 -32.11
CA LYS A 92 35.12 36.03 -31.68
C LYS A 92 34.10 35.82 -30.55
N GLU A 93 33.64 34.58 -30.39
CA GLU A 93 32.62 34.20 -29.41
C GLU A 93 33.21 34.11 -27.99
N ASP A 94 32.39 33.66 -27.04
CA ASP A 94 32.80 33.48 -25.67
C ASP A 94 33.78 32.32 -25.49
N LEU A 95 34.82 32.55 -24.69
CA LEU A 95 35.93 31.61 -24.49
C LEU A 95 35.45 30.32 -23.79
N THR A 96 34.48 30.44 -22.91
CA THR A 96 33.90 29.31 -22.17
C THR A 96 33.19 28.34 -23.12
N GLU A 97 32.36 28.82 -24.04
CA GLU A 97 31.65 27.98 -25.00
C GLU A 97 32.62 27.20 -25.91
N ILE A 98 33.62 27.88 -26.47
CA ILE A 98 34.60 27.25 -27.35
C ILE A 98 35.45 26.24 -26.57
N ARG A 99 35.81 26.55 -25.32
CA ARG A 99 36.51 25.63 -24.44
C ARG A 99 35.70 24.37 -24.17
N ASP A 100 34.42 24.50 -23.87
CA ASP A 100 33.55 23.36 -23.62
C ASP A 100 33.38 22.52 -24.88
N MET A 101 33.27 23.13 -26.07
CA MET A 101 33.26 22.42 -27.35
C MET A 101 34.58 21.69 -27.64
N LEU A 102 35.72 22.26 -27.28
CA LEU A 102 37.03 21.63 -27.41
C LEU A 102 37.19 20.45 -26.42
N LEU A 103 36.75 20.62 -25.17
CA LEU A 103 36.82 19.60 -24.12
C LEU A 103 35.80 18.47 -24.32
N ALA A 104 34.65 18.74 -24.94
CA ALA A 104 33.65 17.72 -25.27
C ALA A 104 34.15 16.75 -26.35
N ASN A 105 34.99 17.24 -27.28
CA ASN A 105 35.53 16.45 -28.38
C ASN A 105 36.79 15.65 -27.98
N LYS A 106 36.68 14.87 -26.90
CA LYS A 106 37.72 13.94 -26.44
C LYS A 106 37.49 12.55 -27.04
N VAL A 107 38.55 11.95 -27.58
CA VAL A 107 38.51 10.58 -28.11
C VAL A 107 39.06 9.62 -27.05
N PRO A 108 38.30 8.57 -26.67
CA PRO A 108 38.81 7.55 -25.78
C PRO A 108 39.95 6.79 -26.44
N ALA A 109 41.00 6.53 -25.69
CA ALA A 109 42.21 5.89 -26.14
C ALA A 109 42.63 4.79 -25.18
N ALA A 110 43.02 3.67 -25.76
CA ALA A 110 43.62 2.56 -25.04
C ALA A 110 44.96 2.98 -24.42
N ALA A 111 45.26 2.45 -23.23
CA ALA A 111 46.56 2.60 -22.61
C ALA A 111 47.62 1.88 -23.47
N ARG A 112 48.67 2.60 -23.86
CA ARG A 112 49.80 2.03 -24.62
C ARG A 112 50.90 1.62 -23.65
N ALA A 113 51.52 0.46 -23.88
CA ALA A 113 52.65 0.00 -23.10
C ALA A 113 53.80 1.04 -23.13
N GLY A 114 54.32 1.38 -21.95
CA GLY A 114 55.38 2.37 -21.77
C GLY A 114 54.93 3.84 -21.76
N ALA A 115 53.64 4.13 -21.99
CA ALA A 115 53.10 5.47 -21.79
C ALA A 115 53.00 5.81 -20.30
N ILE A 116 53.11 7.10 -19.96
CA ILE A 116 52.88 7.58 -18.60
C ILE A 116 51.37 7.76 -18.40
N ALA A 117 50.81 7.22 -17.32
CA ALA A 117 49.39 7.32 -17.02
C ALA A 117 49.00 8.74 -16.55
N PRO A 118 48.13 9.48 -17.29
CA PRO A 118 47.67 10.80 -16.89
C PRO A 118 46.61 10.79 -15.79
N CYS A 119 45.92 9.66 -15.60
CA CYS A 119 44.86 9.46 -14.62
C CYS A 119 44.99 8.07 -14.00
N GLU A 120 44.47 7.89 -12.78
CA GLU A 120 44.41 6.58 -12.13
C GLU A 120 43.44 5.66 -12.88
N VAL A 121 43.80 4.38 -13.00
CA VAL A 121 42.99 3.38 -13.72
C VAL A 121 42.54 2.30 -12.76
N THR A 122 41.22 2.18 -12.60
CA THR A 122 40.57 1.17 -11.76
C THR A 122 39.84 0.14 -12.62
N VAL A 123 39.92 -1.13 -12.21
CA VAL A 123 39.17 -2.21 -12.85
C VAL A 123 38.00 -2.58 -11.92
N PRO A 124 36.74 -2.49 -12.38
CA PRO A 124 35.58 -2.78 -11.55
C PRO A 124 35.36 -4.29 -11.34
N ALA A 125 34.74 -4.65 -10.23
CA ALA A 125 34.27 -5.99 -9.90
C ALA A 125 33.11 -6.36 -10.84
N GLN A 126 33.42 -7.18 -11.85
CA GLN A 126 32.45 -7.59 -12.87
C GLN A 126 32.89 -8.93 -13.50
N ASN A 127 31.93 -9.65 -14.07
CA ASN A 127 32.23 -10.79 -14.93
C ASN A 127 32.88 -10.31 -16.24
N THR A 128 34.09 -10.81 -16.54
CA THR A 128 34.92 -10.36 -17.67
C THR A 128 34.53 -10.99 -19.01
N GLY A 129 33.73 -12.06 -19.00
CA GLY A 129 33.39 -12.82 -20.21
C GLY A 129 34.55 -13.59 -20.85
N LEU A 130 35.74 -13.57 -20.23
CA LEU A 130 36.90 -14.33 -20.67
C LEU A 130 36.87 -15.75 -20.12
N GLY A 131 37.30 -16.72 -20.93
CA GLY A 131 37.42 -18.12 -20.53
C GLY A 131 38.56 -18.38 -19.52
N PRO A 132 38.58 -19.57 -18.89
CA PRO A 132 39.48 -19.88 -17.77
C PRO A 132 40.97 -19.97 -18.15
N GLU A 133 41.29 -20.06 -19.44
CA GLU A 133 42.67 -20.13 -19.95
C GLU A 133 43.53 -18.92 -19.57
N LYS A 134 42.91 -17.74 -19.41
CA LYS A 134 43.60 -16.48 -19.11
C LYS A 134 43.66 -16.15 -17.62
N THR A 135 43.28 -17.07 -16.74
CA THR A 135 43.27 -16.86 -15.27
C THR A 135 44.65 -16.54 -14.70
N SER A 136 45.71 -17.15 -15.22
CA SER A 136 47.10 -16.89 -14.83
C SER A 136 47.52 -15.42 -15.05
N PHE A 137 46.94 -14.77 -16.05
CA PHE A 137 47.23 -13.36 -16.38
C PHE A 137 46.68 -12.39 -15.34
N PHE A 138 45.48 -12.66 -14.80
CA PHE A 138 44.88 -11.84 -13.72
C PHE A 138 45.60 -12.05 -12.39
N GLN A 139 46.02 -13.28 -12.09
CA GLN A 139 46.79 -13.61 -10.90
C GLN A 139 48.17 -12.93 -10.90
N ALA A 140 48.85 -12.88 -12.06
CA ALA A 140 50.15 -12.20 -12.20
C ALA A 140 50.07 -10.69 -11.94
N LEU A 141 48.90 -10.08 -12.15
CA LEU A 141 48.64 -8.66 -11.89
C LEU A 141 48.09 -8.41 -10.47
N GLY A 142 48.02 -9.44 -9.62
CA GLY A 142 47.52 -9.32 -8.25
C GLY A 142 46.00 -9.05 -8.15
N ILE A 143 45.24 -9.30 -9.22
CA ILE A 143 43.78 -9.10 -9.23
C ILE A 143 43.10 -10.39 -8.73
N THR A 144 42.30 -10.27 -7.68
CA THR A 144 41.56 -11.40 -7.12
C THR A 144 40.37 -11.77 -8.00
N THR A 145 40.47 -12.91 -8.69
CA THR A 145 39.42 -13.42 -9.60
C THR A 145 38.91 -14.79 -9.19
N LYS A 146 37.63 -15.07 -9.46
CA LYS A 146 36.98 -16.37 -9.27
C LYS A 146 36.41 -16.87 -10.60
N ILE A 147 36.46 -18.17 -10.84
CA ILE A 147 35.81 -18.78 -12.02
C ILE A 147 34.34 -19.04 -11.67
N SER A 148 33.45 -18.32 -12.33
CA SER A 148 31.99 -18.44 -12.19
C SER A 148 31.40 -18.83 -13.54
N ARG A 149 30.74 -19.99 -13.61
CA ARG A 149 30.05 -20.51 -14.82
C ARG A 149 30.91 -20.55 -16.08
N GLY A 150 32.20 -20.89 -15.95
CA GLY A 150 33.13 -21.00 -17.08
C GLY A 150 33.73 -19.66 -17.57
N THR A 151 33.42 -18.55 -16.90
CA THR A 151 33.99 -17.22 -17.17
C THR A 151 34.70 -16.66 -15.94
N ILE A 152 35.72 -15.82 -16.13
CA ILE A 152 36.49 -15.18 -15.05
C ILE A 152 35.71 -13.98 -14.49
N GLU A 153 35.49 -13.95 -13.19
CA GLU A 153 34.80 -12.87 -12.46
C GLU A 153 35.78 -12.17 -11.49
N ILE A 154 35.84 -10.84 -11.54
CA ILE A 154 36.65 -10.02 -10.62
C ILE A 154 35.85 -9.77 -9.35
N LEU A 155 36.41 -10.09 -8.18
CA LEU A 155 35.68 -10.06 -6.89
C LEU A 155 35.55 -8.66 -6.28
N SER A 156 36.54 -7.79 -6.49
CA SER A 156 36.60 -6.46 -5.91
C SER A 156 37.30 -5.49 -6.85
N ASP A 157 36.97 -4.21 -6.74
CA ASP A 157 37.60 -3.15 -7.51
C ASP A 157 39.08 -3.04 -7.13
N VAL A 158 39.98 -3.07 -8.12
CA VAL A 158 41.43 -2.96 -7.92
C VAL A 158 41.97 -1.77 -8.70
N GLN A 159 42.78 -0.94 -8.03
CA GLN A 159 43.55 0.12 -8.67
C GLN A 159 44.75 -0.51 -9.39
N LEU A 160 44.74 -0.48 -10.72
CA LEU A 160 45.78 -1.10 -11.55
C LEU A 160 47.00 -0.19 -11.73
N ILE A 161 46.76 1.10 -11.98
CA ILE A 161 47.81 2.08 -12.33
C ILE A 161 47.53 3.39 -11.59
N LYS A 162 48.57 3.97 -10.96
CA LYS A 162 48.49 5.31 -10.35
C LYS A 162 48.92 6.39 -11.33
N THR A 163 48.52 7.63 -11.06
CA THR A 163 48.97 8.79 -11.85
C THR A 163 50.48 8.91 -11.84
N GLY A 164 51.10 9.00 -13.02
CA GLY A 164 52.55 9.14 -13.18
C GLY A 164 53.32 7.84 -13.39
N ASP A 165 52.69 6.68 -13.18
CA ASP A 165 53.32 5.38 -13.43
C ASP A 165 53.39 5.06 -14.93
N LYS A 166 54.42 4.30 -15.32
CA LYS A 166 54.54 3.78 -16.68
C LYS A 166 53.64 2.56 -16.84
N VAL A 167 52.75 2.59 -17.81
CA VAL A 167 51.83 1.49 -18.12
C VAL A 167 52.62 0.24 -18.52
N GLY A 168 52.44 -0.85 -17.79
CA GLY A 168 53.03 -2.15 -18.12
C GLY A 168 52.43 -2.78 -19.38
N ALA A 169 53.19 -3.63 -20.07
CA ALA A 169 52.67 -4.34 -21.26
C ALA A 169 51.51 -5.29 -20.91
N SER A 170 51.57 -5.93 -19.74
CA SER A 170 50.51 -6.79 -19.21
C SER A 170 49.25 -6.00 -18.87
N GLU A 171 49.40 -4.86 -18.18
CA GLU A 171 48.30 -3.96 -17.81
C GLU A 171 47.57 -3.38 -19.03
N ALA A 172 48.31 -2.89 -20.02
CA ALA A 172 47.74 -2.37 -21.27
C ALA A 172 46.95 -3.45 -22.02
N THR A 173 47.49 -4.68 -22.07
CA THR A 173 46.82 -5.80 -22.74
C THR A 173 45.55 -6.21 -21.99
N LEU A 174 45.59 -6.22 -20.65
CA LEU A 174 44.41 -6.49 -19.83
C LEU A 174 43.28 -5.49 -20.11
N LEU A 175 43.59 -4.19 -20.07
CA LEU A 175 42.61 -3.11 -20.29
C LEU A 175 42.00 -3.21 -21.69
N ASN A 176 42.79 -3.55 -22.70
CA ASN A 176 42.29 -3.82 -24.05
C ASN A 176 41.37 -5.05 -24.11
N MET A 177 41.70 -6.14 -23.40
CA MET A 177 40.84 -7.33 -23.35
C MET A 177 39.51 -7.08 -22.64
N LEU A 178 39.50 -6.19 -21.64
CA LEU A 178 38.30 -5.77 -20.91
C LEU A 178 37.51 -4.66 -21.63
N ASN A 179 37.98 -4.21 -22.81
CA ASN A 179 37.43 -3.06 -23.54
C ASN A 179 37.37 -1.77 -22.70
N ILE A 180 38.30 -1.61 -21.75
CA ILE A 180 38.44 -0.41 -20.94
C ILE A 180 39.48 0.50 -21.60
N SER A 181 39.05 1.65 -22.11
CA SER A 181 39.90 2.70 -22.65
C SER A 181 40.02 3.84 -21.62
N PRO A 182 41.02 3.81 -20.72
CA PRO A 182 41.04 4.68 -19.55
C PRO A 182 41.46 6.12 -19.85
N PHE A 183 42.16 6.35 -20.96
CA PHE A 183 42.68 7.66 -21.30
C PHE A 183 41.81 8.32 -22.36
N SER A 184 41.72 9.63 -22.32
CA SER A 184 41.05 10.41 -23.35
C SER A 184 42.02 11.44 -23.89
N PHE A 185 42.31 11.39 -25.19
CA PHE A 185 43.14 12.40 -25.85
C PHE A 185 42.25 13.37 -26.64
N GLY A 186 42.59 14.64 -26.55
CA GLY A 186 41.91 15.74 -27.22
C GLY A 186 42.83 16.94 -27.32
N LEU A 187 42.34 18.04 -27.91
CA LEU A 187 43.08 19.30 -27.87
C LEU A 187 43.10 19.82 -26.44
N ILE A 188 44.30 19.93 -25.89
CA ILE A 188 44.49 20.49 -24.55
C ILE A 188 44.78 21.98 -24.71
N ILE A 189 43.96 22.83 -24.11
CA ILE A 189 44.22 24.26 -24.09
C ILE A 189 45.38 24.50 -23.13
N GLN A 190 46.48 25.08 -23.64
CA GLN A 190 47.64 25.42 -22.81
C GLN A 190 47.53 26.83 -22.24
N GLN A 191 47.15 27.78 -23.09
CA GLN A 191 47.05 29.20 -22.75
C GLN A 191 45.93 29.85 -23.56
N VAL A 192 45.36 30.91 -23.00
CA VAL A 192 44.32 31.71 -23.64
C VAL A 192 44.84 33.11 -23.83
N PHE A 193 44.68 33.66 -25.02
CA PHE A 193 44.96 35.04 -25.35
C PHE A 193 43.67 35.80 -25.58
N ASP A 194 43.50 36.89 -24.86
CA ASP A 194 42.35 37.79 -24.99
C ASP A 194 42.84 39.23 -24.89
N ASN A 195 42.69 39.99 -25.97
CA ASN A 195 42.97 41.44 -26.03
C ASN A 195 44.28 41.86 -25.34
N GLY A 196 45.37 41.11 -25.59
CA GLY A 196 46.71 41.43 -25.10
C GLY A 196 47.08 40.88 -23.71
N SER A 197 46.20 40.08 -23.13
CA SER A 197 46.41 39.38 -21.86
C SER A 197 46.46 37.87 -22.09
N ILE A 198 47.32 37.19 -21.33
CA ILE A 198 47.47 35.73 -21.38
C ILE A 198 47.13 35.15 -20.03
N TYR A 199 46.25 34.15 -20.02
CA TYR A 199 45.85 33.47 -18.81
C TYR A 199 45.87 31.95 -18.99
N ASN A 200 46.12 31.27 -17.87
CA ASN A 200 45.96 29.82 -17.80
C ASN A 200 44.47 29.44 -17.98
N PRO A 201 44.19 28.24 -18.54
CA PRO A 201 42.82 27.74 -18.70
C PRO A 201 42.03 27.69 -17.38
N GLU A 202 42.70 27.51 -16.25
CA GLU A 202 42.08 27.45 -14.92
C GLU A 202 41.39 28.75 -14.52
N VAL A 203 41.81 29.90 -15.07
CA VAL A 203 41.15 31.19 -14.78
C VAL A 203 39.73 31.23 -15.36
N LEU A 204 39.48 30.50 -16.45
CA LEU A 204 38.15 30.33 -17.03
C LEU A 204 37.25 29.39 -16.21
N ASP A 205 37.80 28.61 -15.27
CA ASP A 205 37.03 27.74 -14.36
C ASP A 205 36.45 28.51 -13.16
N ILE A 206 36.78 29.79 -13.00
CA ILE A 206 36.23 30.61 -11.93
C ILE A 206 34.75 30.86 -12.22
N THR A 207 33.91 30.12 -11.52
CA THR A 207 32.46 30.28 -11.57
C THR A 207 32.03 31.62 -10.95
N GLU A 208 30.95 32.20 -11.47
CA GLU A 208 30.34 33.41 -10.91
C GLU A 208 29.95 33.22 -9.44
N GLN A 209 29.55 32.00 -9.06
CA GLN A 209 29.26 31.63 -7.68
C GLN A 209 30.47 31.75 -6.75
N ALA A 210 31.67 31.39 -7.22
CA ALA A 210 32.91 31.53 -6.45
C ALA A 210 33.31 33.01 -6.26
N LEU A 211 33.05 33.87 -7.25
CA LEU A 211 33.26 35.32 -7.12
C LEU A 211 32.27 35.92 -6.12
N HIS A 212 30.99 35.56 -6.24
CA HIS A 212 29.96 36.04 -5.34
C HIS A 212 30.21 35.58 -3.89
N SER A 213 30.66 34.34 -3.68
CA SER A 213 30.98 33.84 -2.33
C SER A 213 32.16 34.60 -1.71
N ARG A 214 33.25 34.81 -2.45
CA ARG A 214 34.41 35.60 -1.99
C ARG A 214 34.06 37.06 -1.74
N PHE A 215 33.20 37.65 -2.57
CA PHE A 215 32.71 39.01 -2.37
C PHE A 215 31.91 39.12 -1.06
N LEU A 216 30.95 38.21 -0.84
CA LEU A 216 30.18 38.16 0.40
C LEU A 216 31.07 37.89 1.62
N GLU A 217 32.09 37.04 1.47
CA GLU A 217 33.09 36.80 2.51
C GLU A 217 33.88 38.07 2.84
N GLY A 218 34.32 38.82 1.83
CA GLY A 218 34.94 40.13 2.02
C GLY A 218 34.03 41.11 2.77
N VAL A 219 32.76 41.21 2.37
CA VAL A 219 31.75 42.04 3.07
C VAL A 219 31.56 41.59 4.52
N ARG A 220 31.51 40.28 4.78
CA ARG A 220 31.40 39.71 6.13
C ARG A 220 32.63 40.01 6.98
N ASN A 221 33.82 39.91 6.42
CA ASN A 221 35.08 40.21 7.11
C ASN A 221 35.17 41.70 7.47
N VAL A 222 34.77 42.60 6.57
CA VAL A 222 34.67 44.03 6.87
C VAL A 222 33.64 44.28 7.96
N ALA A 223 32.45 43.69 7.86
CA ALA A 223 31.41 43.83 8.86
C ALA A 223 31.85 43.29 10.24
N SER A 224 32.55 42.15 10.29
CA SER A 224 33.03 41.54 11.54
C SER A 224 34.14 42.36 12.21
N VAL A 225 35.09 42.88 11.43
CA VAL A 225 36.16 43.78 11.93
C VAL A 225 35.55 45.06 12.47
N CYS A 226 34.63 45.70 11.73
CA CYS A 226 33.94 46.89 12.20
C CYS A 226 33.11 46.65 13.47
N LEU A 227 32.46 45.47 13.59
CA LEU A 227 31.74 45.07 14.79
C LEU A 227 32.66 44.86 16.00
N GLN A 228 33.85 44.28 15.81
CA GLN A 228 34.83 44.05 16.88
C GLN A 228 35.50 45.34 17.35
N ILE A 229 35.82 46.25 16.42
CA ILE A 229 36.40 47.57 16.74
C ILE A 229 35.35 48.49 17.37
N GLY A 230 34.06 48.21 17.17
CA GLY A 230 32.96 49.07 17.64
C GLY A 230 32.78 50.34 16.80
N TYR A 231 33.31 50.35 15.57
CA TYR A 231 33.21 51.50 14.67
C TYR A 231 32.01 51.33 13.71
N PRO A 232 31.05 52.27 13.68
CA PRO A 232 29.85 52.16 12.85
C PRO A 232 30.16 52.48 11.38
N THR A 233 30.06 51.46 10.53
CA THR A 233 30.12 51.57 9.07
C THR A 233 28.79 51.15 8.47
N VAL A 234 28.51 51.50 7.21
CA VAL A 234 27.26 51.13 6.53
C VAL A 234 27.02 49.61 6.56
N ALA A 235 28.09 48.81 6.53
CA ALA A 235 28.02 47.35 6.66
C ALA A 235 27.80 46.87 8.10
N SER A 236 28.36 47.54 9.12
CA SER A 236 28.26 47.09 10.52
C SER A 236 27.01 47.58 11.23
N VAL A 237 26.49 48.76 10.90
CA VAL A 237 25.35 49.40 11.59
C VAL A 237 24.10 48.51 11.64
N PRO A 238 23.64 47.87 10.54
CA PRO A 238 22.49 46.97 10.60
C PRO A 238 22.73 45.80 11.56
N HIS A 239 23.93 45.22 11.54
CA HIS A 239 24.29 44.09 12.41
C HIS A 239 24.44 44.50 13.87
N SER A 240 25.00 45.67 14.17
CA SER A 240 25.12 46.21 15.53
C SER A 240 23.74 46.41 16.16
N ILE A 241 22.81 47.01 15.41
CA ILE A 241 21.43 47.25 15.87
C ILE A 241 20.69 45.92 16.08
N ILE A 242 20.80 44.97 15.13
CA ILE A 242 20.15 43.67 15.24
C ILE A 242 20.74 42.83 16.39
N ASN A 243 22.06 42.86 16.59
CA ASN A 243 22.70 42.13 17.69
C ASN A 243 22.37 42.74 19.05
N GLY A 244 22.33 44.06 19.14
CA GLY A 244 21.81 44.77 20.32
C GLY A 244 20.37 44.34 20.61
N TYR A 245 19.52 44.36 19.59
CA TYR A 245 18.14 43.90 19.71
C TYR A 245 18.03 42.42 20.12
N LYS A 246 18.84 41.52 19.55
CA LYS A 246 18.86 40.09 19.92
C LYS A 246 19.28 39.86 21.37
N ARG A 247 20.28 40.58 21.87
CA ARG A 247 20.74 40.48 23.27
C ARG A 247 19.65 40.94 24.23
N VAL A 248 19.02 42.08 23.94
CA VAL A 248 17.91 42.61 24.76
C VAL A 248 16.68 41.70 24.65
N LEU A 249 16.38 41.15 23.47
CA LEU A 249 15.31 40.18 23.27
C LEU A 249 15.57 38.86 24.03
N ALA A 250 16.79 38.32 24.00
CA ALA A 250 17.16 37.13 24.75
C ALA A 250 16.99 37.34 26.26
N LEU A 251 17.49 38.46 26.78
CA LEU A 251 17.29 38.86 28.17
C LEU A 251 15.80 38.98 28.52
N SER A 252 14.98 39.60 27.67
CA SER A 252 13.53 39.72 27.91
C SER A 252 12.79 38.39 27.90
N VAL A 253 13.25 37.43 27.10
CA VAL A 253 12.65 36.09 27.01
C VAL A 253 13.05 35.25 28.22
N GLU A 254 14.30 35.33 28.68
CA GLU A 254 14.79 34.58 29.86
C GLU A 254 14.32 35.17 31.20
N THR A 255 14.27 36.50 31.33
CA THR A 255 13.89 37.18 32.58
C THR A 255 12.41 37.51 32.68
N GLU A 256 11.62 37.16 31.66
CA GLU A 256 10.20 37.51 31.48
C GLU A 256 9.88 39.02 31.45
N TYR A 257 10.88 39.89 31.55
CA TYR A 257 10.76 41.34 31.53
C TYR A 257 10.35 41.84 30.13
N THR A 258 9.30 42.65 30.03
CA THR A 258 8.67 43.04 28.76
C THR A 258 9.05 44.47 28.34
N PHE A 259 9.27 44.69 27.04
CA PHE A 259 9.47 46.02 26.43
C PHE A 259 8.83 46.07 25.03
N PRO A 260 8.40 47.22 24.49
CA PRO A 260 7.43 47.30 23.37
C PRO A 260 7.76 46.51 22.08
N LEU A 261 9.04 46.36 21.74
CA LEU A 261 9.48 45.60 20.57
C LEU A 261 9.61 44.09 20.86
N ALA A 262 10.10 43.71 22.04
CA ALA A 262 10.07 42.31 22.49
C ALA A 262 8.68 41.85 22.90
N GLU A 263 7.80 42.73 23.39
CA GLU A 263 6.41 42.41 23.68
C GLU A 263 5.76 41.81 22.44
N LYS A 264 5.90 42.40 21.26
CA LYS A 264 5.25 41.81 20.07
C LYS A 264 5.70 40.38 19.75
N VAL A 265 6.96 40.01 19.97
CA VAL A 265 7.50 38.66 19.66
C VAL A 265 7.37 37.71 20.86
N SER A 266 7.71 38.17 22.06
CA SER A 266 7.57 37.45 23.32
C SER A 266 6.10 37.23 23.68
N GLU A 267 5.23 38.23 23.53
CA GLU A 267 3.79 38.09 23.71
C GLU A 267 3.20 37.17 22.65
N THR A 268 3.58 37.23 21.36
CA THR A 268 3.08 36.25 20.38
C THR A 268 3.56 34.83 20.65
N LEU A 269 4.81 34.63 21.10
CA LEU A 269 5.34 33.31 21.49
C LEU A 269 4.71 32.79 22.79
N LYS A 270 4.54 33.64 23.82
CA LYS A 270 3.84 33.33 25.08
C LYS A 270 2.36 33.07 24.82
N ARG A 271 1.70 33.92 24.05
CA ARG A 271 0.30 33.77 23.60
C ARG A 271 0.15 32.48 22.80
N PHE A 272 1.10 32.15 21.92
CA PHE A 272 1.10 30.86 21.23
C PHE A 272 1.26 29.69 22.21
N ALA A 273 2.27 29.70 23.08
CA ALA A 273 2.52 28.63 24.05
C ALA A 273 1.29 28.36 24.95
N VAL A 274 0.59 29.40 25.38
CA VAL A 274 -0.63 29.29 26.18
C VAL A 274 -1.82 28.85 25.32
N LYS A 275 -2.03 29.50 24.17
CA LYS A 275 -3.27 29.35 23.40
C LYS A 275 -3.24 28.23 22.35
N VAL A 276 -2.11 27.58 22.09
CA VAL A 276 -2.06 26.43 21.14
C VAL A 276 -2.93 25.25 21.59
N THR A 277 -3.38 25.26 22.84
CA THR A 277 -4.25 24.24 23.42
C THR A 277 -5.72 24.64 23.52
N THR A 278 -6.09 25.85 23.11
CA THR A 278 -7.48 26.38 23.14
C THR A 278 -8.45 25.49 22.37
N ALA A 279 -9.75 25.49 22.69
CA ALA A 279 -10.76 24.70 21.98
C ALA A 279 -11.26 25.36 20.67
N SER A 280 -11.12 26.69 20.54
CA SER A 280 -11.67 27.47 19.43
C SER A 280 -10.85 27.34 18.15
N VAL A 281 -11.48 26.88 17.06
CA VAL A 281 -10.84 26.75 15.74
C VAL A 281 -10.45 28.12 15.15
N LYS A 282 -11.26 29.16 15.39
CA LYS A 282 -10.99 30.52 14.90
C LYS A 282 -9.72 31.09 15.53
N GLU A 283 -9.63 31.00 16.85
CA GLU A 283 -8.47 31.49 17.61
C GLU A 283 -7.18 30.73 17.24
N ARG A 284 -7.25 29.39 17.13
CA ARG A 284 -6.09 28.58 16.68
C ARG A 284 -5.55 29.05 15.33
N ARG A 285 -6.43 29.32 14.35
CA ARG A 285 -6.03 29.79 13.02
C ARG A 285 -5.40 31.18 13.08
N GLU A 286 -6.00 32.10 13.81
CA GLU A 286 -5.47 33.47 13.96
C GLU A 286 -4.06 33.43 14.55
N ILE A 287 -3.86 32.71 15.65
CA ILE A 287 -2.58 32.63 16.34
C ILE A 287 -1.52 31.93 15.48
N LEU A 288 -1.87 30.85 14.77
CA LEU A 288 -0.94 30.19 13.85
C LEU A 288 -0.57 31.07 12.66
N SER A 289 -1.50 31.89 12.17
CA SER A 289 -1.23 32.85 11.09
C SER A 289 -0.37 34.03 11.57
N GLU A 290 -0.54 34.46 12.82
CA GLU A 290 0.30 35.48 13.46
C GLU A 290 1.71 34.94 13.71
N LEU A 291 1.83 33.71 14.20
CA LEU A 291 3.11 33.02 14.37
C LEU A 291 3.83 32.91 13.03
N GLY A 292 3.14 32.47 11.98
CA GLY A 292 3.71 32.38 10.64
C GLY A 292 4.26 33.72 10.12
N ARG A 293 3.47 34.80 10.25
CA ARG A 293 3.91 36.16 9.91
C ARG A 293 5.11 36.63 10.75
N CYS A 294 5.23 36.18 12.00
CA CYS A 294 6.37 36.53 12.86
C CYS A 294 7.65 35.75 12.50
N ILE A 295 7.52 34.52 12.01
CA ILE A 295 8.64 33.67 11.59
C ILE A 295 9.16 34.08 10.21
N ALA A 296 8.28 34.53 9.31
CA ALA A 296 8.64 34.92 7.95
C ALA A 296 9.75 36.00 7.94
N GLY A 297 10.93 35.63 7.44
CA GLY A 297 12.07 36.54 7.24
C GLY A 297 12.88 36.88 8.50
N LYS A 298 12.70 36.16 9.62
CA LYS A 298 13.47 36.40 10.86
C LYS A 298 14.20 35.14 11.34
N ASP A 299 15.46 35.31 11.74
CA ASP A 299 16.25 34.27 12.40
C ASP A 299 15.94 34.19 13.90
N LEU A 300 15.23 33.13 14.29
CA LEU A 300 14.95 32.80 15.69
C LEU A 300 16.16 32.10 16.34
N PRO A 301 16.35 32.22 17.66
CA PRO A 301 17.33 31.42 18.40
C PRO A 301 16.99 29.92 18.33
N GLU A 302 17.99 29.03 18.26
CA GLU A 302 17.79 27.57 18.17
C GLU A 302 16.95 27.02 19.34
N GLY A 303 17.09 27.60 20.54
CA GLY A 303 16.26 27.27 21.70
C GLY A 303 14.77 27.58 21.49
N ALA A 304 14.43 28.67 20.80
CA ALA A 304 13.05 29.02 20.47
C ALA A 304 12.48 28.08 19.39
N VAL A 305 13.27 27.72 18.38
CA VAL A 305 12.89 26.72 17.37
C VAL A 305 12.59 25.37 18.03
N LYS A 306 13.45 24.93 18.95
CA LYS A 306 13.24 23.71 19.73
C LYS A 306 11.95 23.77 20.57
N GLY A 307 11.68 24.91 21.20
CA GLY A 307 10.43 25.15 21.94
C GLY A 307 9.19 25.07 21.05
N LEU A 308 9.22 25.73 19.88
CA LEU A 308 8.14 25.69 18.89
C LEU A 308 7.88 24.29 18.36
N CYS A 309 8.93 23.54 18.01
CA CYS A 309 8.80 22.15 17.57
C CYS A 309 8.14 21.25 18.62
N LYS A 310 8.48 21.42 19.91
CA LYS A 310 7.79 20.71 21.01
C LYS A 310 6.31 21.10 21.10
N LEU A 311 6.00 22.39 21.01
CA LEU A 311 4.61 22.88 21.02
C LEU A 311 3.81 22.35 19.83
N PHE A 312 4.40 22.27 18.64
CA PHE A 312 3.76 21.66 17.47
C PHE A 312 3.42 20.19 17.73
N CYS A 313 4.32 19.42 18.33
CA CYS A 313 4.05 18.02 18.69
C CYS A 313 2.86 17.86 19.65
N LEU A 314 2.62 18.80 20.57
CA LEU A 314 1.45 18.77 21.47
C LEU A 314 0.11 18.84 20.73
N THR A 315 0.09 19.40 19.52
CA THR A 315 -1.14 19.56 18.72
C THR A 315 -1.57 18.27 18.01
N LEU A 316 -0.67 17.29 17.84
CA LEU A 316 -0.90 16.09 17.04
C LEU A 316 -2.15 15.30 17.48
N HIS A 317 -2.39 15.19 18.79
CA HIS A 317 -3.56 14.50 19.35
C HIS A 317 -4.76 15.44 19.59
N ARG A 318 -4.54 16.75 19.63
CA ARG A 318 -5.55 17.76 20.02
C ARG A 318 -6.32 18.30 18.84
N TYR A 319 -5.66 18.55 17.71
CA TYR A 319 -6.30 19.15 16.55
C TYR A 319 -6.98 18.09 15.69
N ARG A 320 -8.31 18.08 15.69
CA ARG A 320 -9.13 17.17 14.85
C ARG A 320 -9.66 17.83 13.57
N ASP A 321 -9.74 19.15 13.53
CA ASP A 321 -10.28 19.92 12.42
C ASP A 321 -9.25 20.17 11.30
N ALA A 322 -9.72 20.17 10.05
CA ALA A 322 -8.85 20.34 8.88
C ALA A 322 -8.24 21.76 8.78
N ALA A 323 -8.92 22.78 9.30
CA ALA A 323 -8.50 24.17 9.17
C ALA A 323 -7.28 24.49 10.06
N SER A 324 -7.31 24.10 11.34
CA SER A 324 -6.17 24.26 12.27
C SER A 324 -4.98 23.42 11.83
N ARG A 325 -5.21 22.19 11.33
CA ARG A 325 -4.16 21.32 10.78
C ARG A 325 -3.44 21.95 9.59
N ARG A 326 -4.17 22.59 8.66
CA ARG A 326 -3.56 23.31 7.52
C ARG A 326 -2.80 24.55 7.98
N ALA A 327 -3.35 25.32 8.92
CA ALA A 327 -2.68 26.51 9.45
C ALA A 327 -1.35 26.14 10.16
N LEU A 328 -1.35 25.03 10.90
CA LEU A 328 -0.14 24.51 11.54
C LEU A 328 0.88 24.03 10.52
N GLN A 329 0.44 23.30 9.48
CA GLN A 329 1.32 22.89 8.40
C GLN A 329 1.95 24.09 7.68
N ALA A 330 1.21 25.18 7.48
CA ALA A 330 1.72 26.41 6.91
C ALA A 330 2.76 27.09 7.82
N ALA A 331 2.53 27.10 9.13
CA ALA A 331 3.52 27.63 10.10
C ALA A 331 4.82 26.79 10.11
N ILE A 332 4.72 25.46 10.05
CA ILE A 332 5.89 24.56 9.92
C ILE A 332 6.63 24.82 8.61
N GLN A 333 5.90 25.03 7.51
CA GLN A 333 6.49 25.37 6.22
C GLN A 333 7.30 26.66 6.30
N GLN A 334 6.74 27.73 6.85
CA GLN A 334 7.44 29.00 6.99
C GLN A 334 8.66 28.90 7.92
N LEU A 335 8.59 28.08 8.96
CA LEU A 335 9.73 27.82 9.84
C LEU A 335 10.84 27.03 9.12
N ALA A 336 10.48 26.03 8.31
CA ALA A 336 11.43 25.25 7.52
C ALA A 336 12.07 26.08 6.39
N GLU A 337 11.35 27.03 5.81
CA GLU A 337 11.87 27.98 4.82
C GLU A 337 12.83 28.99 5.45
N ALA A 338 12.55 29.45 6.68
CA ALA A 338 13.42 30.40 7.40
C ALA A 338 14.70 29.74 7.94
N GLN A 339 14.59 28.58 8.61
CA GLN A 339 15.72 27.89 9.25
C GLN A 339 15.67 26.36 9.02
N PRO A 340 16.10 25.88 7.84
CA PRO A 340 15.88 24.49 7.41
C PRO A 340 16.57 23.43 8.28
N GLU A 341 17.85 23.60 8.61
CA GLU A 341 18.62 22.59 9.36
C GLU A 341 18.19 22.50 10.82
N ALA A 342 18.02 23.66 11.48
CA ALA A 342 17.55 23.72 12.87
C ALA A 342 16.12 23.16 13.01
N THR A 343 15.24 23.43 12.05
CA THR A 343 13.87 22.91 12.04
C THR A 343 13.85 21.41 11.86
N ALA A 344 14.61 20.87 10.88
CA ALA A 344 14.69 19.43 10.66
C ALA A 344 15.21 18.69 11.91
N LYS A 345 16.34 19.13 12.46
CA LYS A 345 16.96 18.50 13.65
C LYS A 345 16.04 18.54 14.87
N ASN A 346 15.42 19.68 15.18
CA ASN A 346 14.60 19.85 16.37
C ASN A 346 13.19 19.24 16.22
N LEU A 347 12.59 19.27 15.02
CA LEU A 347 11.27 18.67 14.80
C LEU A 347 11.36 17.13 14.86
N LEU A 348 12.38 16.53 14.25
CA LEU A 348 12.56 15.07 14.26
C LEU A 348 12.81 14.54 15.68
N SER A 349 13.65 15.22 16.47
CA SER A 349 13.88 14.87 17.88
C SER A 349 12.63 15.10 18.75
N SER A 350 11.84 16.14 18.48
CA SER A 350 10.58 16.40 19.16
C SER A 350 9.50 15.36 18.82
N LEU A 351 9.47 14.86 17.58
CA LEU A 351 8.55 13.79 17.17
C LEU A 351 8.88 12.47 17.88
N GLN A 352 10.15 12.07 17.91
CA GLN A 352 10.57 10.85 18.63
C GLN A 352 10.28 10.93 20.14
N SER A 353 10.41 12.10 20.75
CA SER A 353 10.10 12.29 22.18
C SER A 353 8.61 12.49 22.48
N SER A 354 7.77 12.73 21.47
CA SER A 354 6.33 12.94 21.64
C SER A 354 5.52 11.66 21.90
N GLY A 355 6.16 10.49 21.82
CA GLY A 355 5.51 9.18 21.93
C GLY A 355 4.85 8.69 20.63
N VAL A 356 4.74 9.54 19.60
CA VAL A 356 4.26 9.16 18.27
C VAL A 356 5.43 8.58 17.45
N GLY A 357 5.42 7.27 17.22
CA GLY A 357 6.51 6.57 16.51
C GLY A 357 7.68 6.19 17.41
N SER A 358 7.41 5.82 18.67
CA SER A 358 8.43 5.26 19.57
C SER A 358 8.86 3.86 19.14
N LYS A 359 10.13 3.49 19.35
CA LYS A 359 10.65 2.15 19.07
C LYS A 359 9.93 1.03 19.87
N ALA A 360 9.28 1.38 20.99
CA ALA A 360 8.62 0.44 21.90
C ALA A 360 7.10 0.67 22.07
N GLY A 361 6.50 1.61 21.34
CA GLY A 361 5.07 1.92 21.44
C GLY A 361 4.17 0.92 20.70
N VAL A 362 3.03 0.56 21.30
CA VAL A 362 1.98 -0.21 20.60
C VAL A 362 1.04 0.76 19.88
N PRO A 363 0.80 0.57 18.57
CA PRO A 363 -0.08 1.48 17.83
C PRO A 363 -1.52 1.48 18.35
N SER A 364 -2.14 2.66 18.36
CA SER A 364 -3.50 2.92 18.80
C SER A 364 -4.24 3.79 17.78
N LYS A 365 -5.57 3.87 17.85
CA LYS A 365 -6.36 4.72 16.94
C LYS A 365 -5.99 6.19 17.01
N SER A 366 -5.69 6.69 18.20
CA SER A 366 -5.25 8.08 18.41
C SER A 366 -3.84 8.30 17.89
N SER A 367 -2.90 7.38 18.15
CA SER A 367 -1.50 7.48 17.69
C SER A 367 -1.38 7.34 16.18
N GLY A 368 -2.14 6.46 15.54
CA GLY A 368 -2.15 6.32 14.07
C GLY A 368 -2.62 7.59 13.36
N SER A 369 -3.66 8.25 13.88
CA SER A 369 -4.14 9.52 13.31
C SER A 369 -3.13 10.67 13.47
N ALA A 370 -2.43 10.71 14.61
CA ALA A 370 -1.34 11.65 14.86
C ALA A 370 -0.13 11.36 13.97
N ALA A 371 0.22 10.09 13.81
CA ALA A 371 1.33 9.66 12.96
C ALA A 371 1.12 10.03 11.49
N LEU A 372 -0.11 9.96 10.97
CA LEU A 372 -0.44 10.42 9.61
C LEU A 372 -0.17 11.93 9.41
N LEU A 373 -0.46 12.74 10.43
CA LEU A 373 -0.18 14.18 10.41
C LEU A 373 1.32 14.45 10.48
N ALA A 374 2.01 13.81 11.42
CA ALA A 374 3.46 13.90 11.55
C ALA A 374 4.18 13.44 10.27
N LEU A 375 3.70 12.38 9.61
CA LEU A 375 4.22 11.91 8.32
C LEU A 375 4.04 12.97 7.23
N THR A 376 2.94 13.72 7.27
CA THR A 376 2.74 14.84 6.34
C THR A 376 3.76 15.95 6.56
N TRP A 377 4.13 16.23 7.81
CA TRP A 377 5.16 17.23 8.14
C TRP A 377 6.55 16.78 7.70
N THR A 378 6.91 15.52 7.90
CA THR A 378 8.21 14.99 7.45
C THR A 378 8.30 14.95 5.93
N CYS A 379 7.23 14.61 5.20
CA CYS A 379 7.20 14.74 3.73
C CYS A 379 7.40 16.19 3.26
N LEU A 380 6.92 17.16 4.04
CA LEU A 380 7.14 18.59 3.75
C LEU A 380 8.59 18.98 4.00
N LEU A 381 9.22 18.48 5.07
CA LEU A 381 10.66 18.68 5.32
C LEU A 381 11.52 18.13 4.18
N VAL A 382 11.21 16.96 3.64
CA VAL A 382 11.94 16.40 2.48
C VAL A 382 11.92 17.37 1.30
N ARG A 383 10.78 18.01 1.03
CA ARG A 383 10.63 18.95 -0.10
C ARG A 383 11.41 20.25 0.09
N ILE A 384 11.43 20.79 1.32
CA ILE A 384 12.00 22.11 1.60
C ILE A 384 13.49 22.03 2.00
N VAL A 385 13.83 21.12 2.91
CA VAL A 385 15.17 21.02 3.51
C VAL A 385 16.11 20.19 2.64
N PHE A 386 15.56 19.19 1.94
CA PHE A 386 16.34 18.22 1.17
C PHE A 386 16.02 18.22 -0.36
N PRO A 387 16.00 19.39 -1.04
CA PRO A 387 15.64 19.45 -2.45
C PRO A 387 16.72 18.83 -3.36
N LEU A 388 18.00 18.92 -2.99
CA LEU A 388 19.14 18.47 -3.80
C LEU A 388 19.72 17.14 -3.32
N LYS A 389 20.25 16.34 -4.24
CA LYS A 389 20.87 15.03 -3.99
C LYS A 389 21.99 15.08 -2.93
N ALA A 390 22.83 16.11 -2.96
CA ALA A 390 23.96 16.28 -2.03
C ALA A 390 23.55 16.46 -0.56
N LYS A 391 22.36 17.02 -0.28
CA LYS A 391 21.86 17.19 1.09
C LYS A 391 21.21 15.93 1.65
N ARG A 392 20.93 14.94 0.81
CA ARG A 392 20.20 13.69 1.16
C ARG A 392 21.17 12.59 1.60
N GLN A 393 22.15 12.98 2.41
CA GLN A 393 23.20 12.15 3.00
C GLN A 393 23.55 12.75 4.38
N GLY A 394 23.96 11.91 5.33
CA GLY A 394 24.33 12.32 6.69
C GLY A 394 23.26 12.07 7.77
N ASP A 395 23.61 12.39 9.02
CA ASP A 395 22.85 11.95 10.20
C ASP A 395 21.41 12.49 10.26
N ILE A 396 21.19 13.73 9.84
CA ILE A 396 19.85 14.35 9.85
C ILE A 396 18.94 13.65 8.82
N TRP A 397 19.47 13.28 7.66
CA TRP A 397 18.75 12.54 6.64
C TRP A 397 18.39 11.12 7.12
N ASN A 398 19.38 10.40 7.65
CA ASN A 398 19.15 9.04 8.19
C ASN A 398 18.12 9.06 9.32
N LYS A 399 18.17 10.06 10.20
CA LYS A 399 17.19 10.25 11.27
C LYS A 399 15.79 10.61 10.75
N LEU A 400 15.69 11.38 9.66
CA LEU A 400 14.41 11.66 9.01
C LEU A 400 13.78 10.38 8.45
N VAL A 401 14.57 9.56 7.75
CA VAL A 401 14.12 8.28 7.21
C VAL A 401 13.71 7.32 8.33
N GLU A 402 14.49 7.21 9.41
CA GLU A 402 14.16 6.43 10.61
C GLU A 402 12.80 6.84 11.19
N VAL A 403 12.58 8.15 11.41
CA VAL A 403 11.31 8.68 11.94
C VAL A 403 10.16 8.38 10.99
N GLN A 404 10.34 8.49 9.67
CA GLN A 404 9.28 8.15 8.71
C GLN A 404 8.91 6.67 8.73
N CYS A 405 9.89 5.77 8.89
CA CYS A 405 9.62 4.34 9.06
C CYS A 405 8.76 4.07 10.31
N LEU A 406 9.11 4.68 11.44
CA LEU A 406 8.37 4.51 12.70
C LEU A 406 6.97 5.12 12.65
N LEU A 407 6.81 6.28 12.01
CA LEU A 407 5.50 6.91 11.80
C LEU A 407 4.62 6.08 10.86
N LEU A 408 5.19 5.50 9.80
CA LEU A 408 4.45 4.62 8.91
C LEU A 408 3.94 3.40 9.68
N LEU A 409 4.77 2.78 10.52
CA LEU A 409 4.36 1.64 11.35
C LEU A 409 3.16 1.98 12.27
N GLU A 410 3.19 3.12 12.93
CA GLU A 410 2.07 3.62 13.75
C GLU A 410 0.79 3.82 12.94
N VAL A 411 0.90 4.34 11.71
CA VAL A 411 -0.26 4.48 10.82
C VAL A 411 -0.82 3.10 10.44
N LEU A 412 0.06 2.15 10.10
CA LEU A 412 -0.31 0.78 9.70
C LEU A 412 -1.04 0.03 10.82
N GLY A 413 -0.56 0.14 12.06
CA GLY A 413 -1.15 -0.56 13.20
C GLY A 413 -2.35 0.15 13.83
N GLY A 414 -2.35 1.49 13.84
CA GLY A 414 -3.33 2.29 14.56
C GLY A 414 -4.51 2.79 13.72
N SER A 415 -4.37 2.95 12.41
CA SER A 415 -5.34 3.70 11.59
C SER A 415 -6.32 2.84 10.80
N HIS A 416 -7.43 3.44 10.37
CA HIS A 416 -8.36 2.80 9.43
C HIS A 416 -7.74 2.70 8.02
N LYS A 417 -8.20 1.73 7.21
CA LYS A 417 -7.67 1.44 5.87
C LYS A 417 -7.53 2.68 4.95
N HIS A 418 -8.52 3.58 4.94
CA HIS A 418 -8.43 4.81 4.13
C HIS A 418 -7.31 5.76 4.56
N ALA A 419 -6.98 5.81 5.85
CA ALA A 419 -5.88 6.63 6.36
C ALA A 419 -4.52 6.01 6.01
N VAL A 420 -4.42 4.68 6.04
CA VAL A 420 -3.26 3.93 5.55
C VAL A 420 -3.02 4.20 4.06
N ASP A 421 -4.07 4.05 3.24
CA ASP A 421 -4.00 4.36 1.80
C ASP A 421 -3.59 5.82 1.56
N GLY A 422 -4.07 6.74 2.41
CA GLY A 422 -3.69 8.16 2.38
C GLY A 422 -2.22 8.42 2.70
N ALA A 423 -1.64 7.71 3.68
CA ALA A 423 -0.21 7.78 4.00
C ALA A 423 0.64 7.26 2.83
N MET A 424 0.31 6.07 2.33
CA MET A 424 1.01 5.46 1.20
C MET A 424 0.95 6.34 -0.05
N LYS A 425 -0.20 6.96 -0.35
CA LYS A 425 -0.35 7.92 -1.46
C LYS A 425 0.52 9.16 -1.31
N LYS A 426 0.74 9.67 -0.09
CA LYS A 426 1.61 10.83 0.15
C LYS A 426 3.08 10.50 -0.10
N LEU A 427 3.56 9.36 0.40
CA LEU A 427 4.94 8.90 0.18
C LEU A 427 5.19 8.58 -1.29
N THR A 428 4.29 7.83 -1.93
CA THR A 428 4.40 7.52 -3.36
C THR A 428 4.31 8.75 -4.25
N LYS A 429 3.48 9.76 -3.91
CA LYS A 429 3.48 11.05 -4.62
C LYS A 429 4.84 11.75 -4.54
N LEU A 430 5.46 11.74 -3.36
CA LEU A 430 6.78 12.33 -3.14
C LEU A 430 7.88 11.63 -3.94
N TRP A 431 7.84 10.29 -4.06
CA TRP A 431 8.77 9.54 -4.92
C TRP A 431 8.47 9.68 -6.42
N LYS A 432 7.21 9.88 -6.83
CA LYS A 432 6.87 10.21 -8.22
C LYS A 432 7.42 11.56 -8.66
N GLU A 433 7.40 12.55 -7.76
CA GLU A 433 7.97 13.87 -8.01
C GLU A 433 9.50 13.83 -8.12
N ASN A 434 10.17 12.89 -7.43
CA ASN A 434 11.64 12.74 -7.44
C ASN A 434 12.05 11.25 -7.41
N PRO A 435 12.24 10.60 -8.57
CA PRO A 435 12.53 9.15 -8.65
C PRO A 435 13.82 8.74 -7.94
N GLU A 436 14.84 9.61 -7.92
CA GLU A 436 16.13 9.35 -7.26
C GLU A 436 16.02 9.20 -5.74
N LEU A 437 14.93 9.68 -5.12
CA LEU A 437 14.73 9.53 -3.67
C LEU A 437 14.68 8.05 -3.28
N VAL A 438 14.14 7.18 -4.13
CA VAL A 438 13.90 5.79 -3.78
C VAL A 438 15.21 5.06 -3.44
N GLU A 439 16.25 5.23 -4.26
CA GLU A 439 17.57 4.65 -4.03
C GLU A 439 18.21 5.20 -2.73
N GLN A 440 17.98 6.47 -2.40
CA GLN A 440 18.48 7.11 -1.18
C GLN A 440 17.75 6.68 0.08
N TYR A 441 16.46 6.37 -0.02
CA TYR A 441 15.71 5.75 1.08
C TYR A 441 16.21 4.34 1.33
N PHE A 442 16.48 3.55 0.27
CA PHE A 442 17.06 2.21 0.42
C PHE A 442 18.44 2.26 1.08
N SER A 443 19.35 3.11 0.59
CA SER A 443 20.69 3.22 1.19
C SER A 443 20.63 3.71 2.64
N ALA A 444 19.76 4.67 2.96
CA ALA A 444 19.57 5.14 4.33
C ALA A 444 19.04 4.02 5.24
N ILE A 445 17.99 3.29 4.84
CA ILE A 445 17.41 2.21 5.67
C ILE A 445 18.43 1.09 5.91
N LEU A 446 19.20 0.70 4.89
CA LEU A 446 20.22 -0.35 5.01
C LEU A 446 21.41 0.10 5.88
N SER A 447 21.66 1.42 6.00
CA SER A 447 22.69 1.97 6.89
C SER A 447 22.25 2.08 8.35
N LEU A 448 20.94 2.02 8.63
CA LEU A 448 20.40 2.11 9.99
C LEU A 448 20.58 0.79 10.76
N GLU A 449 20.55 0.88 12.10
CA GLU A 449 20.57 -0.31 12.95
C GLU A 449 19.40 -1.25 12.62
N PRO A 450 19.65 -2.57 12.46
CA PRO A 450 18.64 -3.52 12.02
C PRO A 450 17.43 -3.58 12.97
N ASN A 451 16.24 -3.29 12.43
CA ASN A 451 14.99 -3.28 13.19
C ASN A 451 13.81 -3.74 12.31
N GLN A 452 12.98 -4.66 12.83
CA GLN A 452 11.78 -5.15 12.13
C GLN A 452 10.82 -4.04 11.71
N ASN A 453 10.79 -2.92 12.44
CA ASN A 453 9.90 -1.78 12.20
C ASN A 453 10.11 -1.11 10.83
N TYR A 454 11.28 -1.28 10.21
CA TYR A 454 11.59 -0.66 8.92
C TYR A 454 11.06 -1.46 7.73
N ALA A 455 10.66 -2.72 7.95
CA ALA A 455 10.19 -3.61 6.89
C ALA A 455 8.95 -3.08 6.16
N GLY A 456 8.06 -2.38 6.86
CA GLY A 456 6.87 -1.77 6.25
C GLY A 456 7.22 -0.69 5.21
N MET A 457 8.27 0.11 5.45
CA MET A 457 8.75 1.11 4.47
C MET A 457 9.43 0.44 3.29
N LEU A 458 10.25 -0.60 3.52
CA LEU A 458 10.89 -1.37 2.46
C LEU A 458 9.86 -2.05 1.55
N GLY A 459 8.81 -2.64 2.12
CA GLY A 459 7.71 -3.22 1.34
C GLY A 459 7.01 -2.21 0.44
N LEU A 460 6.76 -1.00 0.95
CA LEU A 460 6.16 0.09 0.18
C LEU A 460 7.09 0.60 -0.94
N LEU A 461 8.40 0.71 -0.66
CA LEU A 461 9.40 1.10 -1.66
C LEU A 461 9.50 0.07 -2.78
N VAL A 462 9.54 -1.23 -2.47
CA VAL A 462 9.53 -2.29 -3.48
C VAL A 462 8.24 -2.24 -4.31
N GLN A 463 7.08 -2.11 -3.66
CA GLN A 463 5.81 -1.93 -4.37
C GLN A 463 5.83 -0.71 -5.32
N PHE A 464 6.55 0.35 -4.99
CA PHE A 464 6.76 1.48 -5.89
C PHE A 464 7.71 1.12 -7.05
N CYS A 465 8.87 0.53 -6.77
CA CYS A 465 9.89 0.15 -7.75
C CYS A 465 9.42 -0.86 -8.78
N THR A 466 8.52 -1.77 -8.41
CA THR A 466 7.93 -2.75 -9.36
C THR A 466 7.25 -2.12 -10.58
N ASN A 467 6.94 -0.82 -10.53
CA ASN A 467 6.41 -0.09 -11.67
C ASN A 467 7.49 0.62 -12.51
N HIS A 468 8.77 0.64 -12.08
CA HIS A 468 9.80 1.55 -12.61
C HIS A 468 11.24 1.00 -12.76
N LYS A 469 11.75 0.01 -11.99
CA LYS A 469 13.15 -0.54 -12.10
C LYS A 469 13.34 -1.93 -11.45
N GLU A 470 14.37 -2.68 -11.89
CA GLU A 470 14.90 -3.88 -11.22
C GLU A 470 15.76 -3.51 -9.99
N MET A 471 15.64 -4.28 -8.91
CA MET A 471 16.26 -4.05 -7.60
C MET A 471 17.07 -5.28 -7.16
N ASP A 472 18.12 -5.06 -6.35
CA ASP A 472 18.88 -6.16 -5.73
C ASP A 472 18.06 -6.85 -4.63
N MET A 473 17.40 -7.96 -5.01
CA MET A 473 16.51 -8.71 -4.12
C MET A 473 17.26 -9.44 -2.99
N ASN A 474 18.55 -9.75 -3.16
CA ASN A 474 19.28 -10.56 -2.20
C ASN A 474 19.46 -9.85 -0.84
N THR A 475 19.79 -8.56 -0.87
CA THR A 475 19.96 -7.74 0.34
C THR A 475 18.63 -7.55 1.09
N LEU A 476 17.53 -7.42 0.36
CA LEU A 476 16.19 -7.31 0.94
C LEU A 476 15.72 -8.62 1.60
N LEU A 477 16.01 -9.76 0.96
CA LEU A 477 15.70 -11.08 1.50
C LEU A 477 16.54 -11.40 2.74
N ASP A 478 17.82 -11.03 2.76
CA ASP A 478 18.68 -11.17 3.95
C ASP A 478 18.15 -10.32 5.13
N PHE A 479 17.72 -9.08 4.86
CA PHE A 479 17.05 -8.25 5.86
C PHE A 479 15.77 -8.92 6.40
N TYR A 480 14.93 -9.46 5.52
CA TYR A 480 13.68 -10.15 5.90
C TYR A 480 13.96 -11.37 6.79
N VAL A 481 14.94 -12.19 6.41
CA VAL A 481 15.34 -13.39 7.16
C VAL A 481 15.83 -13.02 8.56
N LYS A 482 16.77 -12.08 8.67
CA LYS A 482 17.39 -11.71 9.95
C LYS A 482 16.45 -10.97 10.88
N ASN A 483 15.64 -10.05 10.36
CA ASN A 483 14.84 -9.12 11.19
C ASN A 483 13.39 -9.55 11.40
N ILE A 484 12.82 -10.40 10.52
CA ILE A 484 11.41 -10.80 10.61
C ILE A 484 11.29 -12.28 10.97
N LEU A 485 11.89 -13.18 10.18
CA LEU A 485 11.81 -14.63 10.44
C LEU A 485 12.59 -15.07 11.68
N MET A 486 13.76 -14.47 11.93
CA MET A 486 14.60 -14.78 13.10
C MET A 486 14.39 -13.79 14.25
N SER A 487 13.31 -12.98 14.21
CA SER A 487 13.02 -12.02 15.27
C SER A 487 12.80 -12.69 16.62
N LYS A 488 13.35 -12.09 17.69
CA LYS A 488 13.13 -12.54 19.07
C LYS A 488 11.74 -12.16 19.59
N VAL A 489 11.09 -11.17 18.96
CA VAL A 489 9.78 -10.65 19.35
C VAL A 489 8.81 -10.92 18.20
N LYS A 490 7.61 -11.40 18.53
CA LYS A 490 6.55 -11.66 17.53
C LYS A 490 6.26 -10.39 16.70
N PRO A 491 6.53 -10.40 15.38
CA PRO A 491 6.21 -9.26 14.53
C PRO A 491 4.69 -9.07 14.46
N PRO A 492 4.19 -7.83 14.51
CA PRO A 492 2.76 -7.59 14.44
C PRO A 492 2.21 -7.89 13.04
N LYS A 493 0.99 -8.43 12.97
CA LYS A 493 0.33 -8.83 11.71
C LYS A 493 0.27 -7.73 10.64
N TYR A 494 -0.03 -6.49 11.03
CA TYR A 494 -0.09 -5.36 10.09
C TYR A 494 1.26 -5.04 9.44
N LEU A 495 2.39 -5.39 10.08
CA LEU A 495 3.71 -5.26 9.49
C LEU A 495 3.94 -6.37 8.47
N LEU A 496 3.57 -7.60 8.81
CA LEU A 496 3.71 -8.78 7.93
C LEU A 496 2.92 -8.61 6.63
N ASP A 497 1.69 -8.13 6.71
CA ASP A 497 0.83 -7.87 5.54
C ASP A 497 1.47 -6.87 4.55
N ASN A 498 2.22 -5.88 5.06
CA ASN A 498 2.92 -4.90 4.22
C ASN A 498 4.27 -5.37 3.68
N CYS A 499 4.79 -6.51 4.16
CA CYS A 499 6.01 -7.11 3.63
C CYS A 499 5.76 -7.99 2.40
N ALA A 500 4.50 -8.25 2.04
CA ALA A 500 4.15 -9.08 0.88
C ALA A 500 4.86 -8.69 -0.44
N PRO A 501 5.04 -7.39 -0.78
CA PRO A 501 5.77 -6.99 -1.98
C PRO A 501 7.24 -7.45 -1.99
N LEU A 502 7.88 -7.60 -0.83
CA LEU A 502 9.27 -8.08 -0.71
C LEU A 502 9.41 -9.55 -1.14
N LEU A 503 8.34 -10.33 -1.01
CA LEU A 503 8.35 -11.78 -1.24
C LEU A 503 7.87 -12.17 -2.64
N ARG A 504 7.38 -11.21 -3.43
CA ARG A 504 6.75 -11.46 -4.73
C ARG A 504 7.73 -11.88 -5.84
N PHE A 505 9.00 -11.50 -5.76
CA PHE A 505 10.02 -11.78 -6.78
C PHE A 505 10.99 -12.89 -6.37
N MET A 506 10.69 -13.60 -5.30
CA MET A 506 11.54 -14.67 -4.79
C MET A 506 11.63 -15.81 -5.81
N SER A 507 12.83 -16.34 -6.03
CA SER A 507 13.06 -17.50 -6.89
C SER A 507 13.01 -18.83 -6.10
N HIS A 508 12.82 -19.96 -6.80
CA HIS A 508 12.85 -21.29 -6.16
C HIS A 508 14.21 -21.61 -5.51
N SER A 509 15.32 -21.15 -6.08
CA SER A 509 16.66 -21.31 -5.49
C SER A 509 16.79 -20.54 -4.17
N GLU A 510 16.37 -19.27 -4.14
CA GLU A 510 16.39 -18.45 -2.92
C GLU A 510 15.49 -19.03 -1.83
N PHE A 511 14.30 -19.51 -2.19
CA PHE A 511 13.40 -20.15 -1.24
C PHE A 511 14.05 -21.41 -0.63
N LYS A 512 14.67 -22.27 -1.45
CA LYS A 512 15.30 -23.52 -1.02
C LYS A 512 16.52 -23.27 -0.13
N ASP A 513 17.38 -22.31 -0.50
CA ASP A 513 18.68 -22.15 0.14
C ASP A 513 18.63 -21.21 1.36
N LEU A 514 17.75 -20.21 1.37
CA LEU A 514 17.67 -19.20 2.44
C LEU A 514 16.42 -19.35 3.32
N ILE A 515 15.23 -19.46 2.73
CA ILE A 515 13.97 -19.40 3.47
C ILE A 515 13.63 -20.73 4.15
N LEU A 516 13.63 -21.84 3.40
CA LEU A 516 13.23 -23.16 3.92
C LEU A 516 14.08 -23.60 5.13
N PRO A 517 15.42 -23.49 5.13
CA PRO A 517 16.23 -23.86 6.30
C PRO A 517 15.96 -22.95 7.50
N THR A 518 15.66 -21.66 7.24
CA THR A 518 15.33 -20.69 8.30
C THR A 518 13.96 -21.00 8.91
N ILE A 519 12.96 -21.35 8.11
CA ILE A 519 11.64 -21.80 8.59
C ILE A 519 11.80 -23.03 9.49
N GLN A 520 12.55 -24.04 9.06
CA GLN A 520 12.77 -25.24 9.86
C GLN A 520 13.48 -24.94 11.19
N LYS A 521 14.55 -24.12 11.16
CA LYS A 521 15.29 -23.74 12.37
C LYS A 521 14.44 -22.90 13.34
N SER A 522 13.64 -21.97 12.82
CA SER A 522 12.82 -21.07 13.63
C SER A 522 11.63 -21.76 14.28
N LEU A 523 10.96 -22.69 13.57
CA LEU A 523 9.90 -23.54 14.14
C LEU A 523 10.40 -24.43 15.27
N LEU A 524 11.65 -24.86 15.24
CA LEU A 524 12.27 -25.64 16.31
C LEU A 524 12.69 -24.80 17.52
N ARG A 525 13.05 -23.52 17.31
CA ARG A 525 13.57 -22.64 18.38
C ARG A 525 12.47 -21.87 19.11
N SER A 526 11.54 -21.26 18.38
CA SER A 526 10.54 -20.35 18.93
C SER A 526 9.27 -20.35 18.08
N PRO A 527 8.48 -21.45 18.09
CA PRO A 527 7.27 -21.57 17.29
C PRO A 527 6.24 -20.46 17.61
N GLU A 528 6.19 -19.99 18.86
CA GLU A 528 5.20 -19.00 19.30
C GLU A 528 5.34 -17.63 18.62
N ASN A 529 6.56 -17.25 18.25
CA ASN A 529 6.84 -15.95 17.64
C ASN A 529 6.82 -16.00 16.11
N VAL A 530 6.89 -17.20 15.52
CA VAL A 530 7.23 -17.35 14.09
C VAL A 530 6.12 -18.00 13.26
N ILE A 531 5.19 -18.77 13.85
CA ILE A 531 4.12 -19.42 13.06
C ILE A 531 3.25 -18.40 12.33
N GLU A 532 2.81 -17.30 12.97
CA GLU A 532 2.05 -16.25 12.29
C GLU A 532 2.85 -15.58 11.16
N THR A 533 4.16 -15.40 11.36
CA THR A 533 5.10 -14.89 10.34
C THR A 533 5.21 -15.84 9.15
N ILE A 534 5.36 -17.14 9.40
CA ILE A 534 5.40 -18.19 8.36
C ILE A 534 4.07 -18.24 7.63
N SER A 535 2.95 -18.19 8.35
CA SER A 535 1.60 -18.17 7.76
C SER A 535 1.43 -17.01 6.79
N SER A 536 1.89 -15.81 7.17
CA SER A 536 1.82 -14.60 6.36
C SER A 536 2.77 -14.66 5.16
N LEU A 537 3.97 -15.23 5.34
CA LEU A 537 4.91 -15.52 4.25
C LEU A 537 4.28 -16.46 3.21
N LEU A 538 3.71 -17.58 3.65
CA LEU A 538 3.06 -18.57 2.78
C LEU A 538 1.87 -17.95 2.03
N ALA A 539 1.15 -17.01 2.63
CA ALA A 539 0.07 -16.28 1.95
C ALA A 539 0.56 -15.30 0.88
N SER A 540 1.78 -14.77 1.04
CA SER A 540 2.31 -13.67 0.22
C SER A 540 3.21 -14.12 -0.93
N VAL A 541 3.82 -15.29 -0.82
CA VAL A 541 4.67 -15.88 -1.85
C VAL A 541 3.83 -16.24 -3.08
N THR A 542 4.38 -15.99 -4.28
CA THR A 542 3.73 -16.31 -5.58
C THR A 542 4.27 -17.59 -6.22
N LEU A 543 5.21 -18.26 -5.57
CA LEU A 543 5.80 -19.52 -6.03
C LEU A 543 4.88 -20.71 -5.71
N ASP A 544 4.88 -21.70 -6.59
CA ASP A 544 4.27 -22.99 -6.26
C ASP A 544 5.16 -23.74 -5.24
N LEU A 545 4.59 -24.07 -4.10
CA LEU A 545 5.31 -24.71 -3.00
C LEU A 545 5.19 -26.24 -2.99
N SER A 546 4.61 -26.84 -4.03
CA SER A 546 4.37 -28.29 -4.14
C SER A 546 5.59 -29.15 -3.78
N GLN A 547 6.78 -28.80 -4.28
CA GLN A 547 8.02 -29.55 -4.01
C GLN A 547 8.58 -29.42 -2.58
N TYR A 548 8.22 -28.37 -1.84
CA TYR A 548 8.68 -28.13 -0.47
C TYR A 548 7.62 -28.47 0.58
N ALA A 549 6.40 -28.80 0.12
CA ALA A 549 5.24 -28.87 0.98
C ALA A 549 5.40 -29.89 2.11
N LEU A 550 5.95 -31.08 1.83
CA LEU A 550 6.18 -32.12 2.84
C LEU A 550 7.13 -31.65 3.96
N ASP A 551 8.18 -30.93 3.61
CA ASP A 551 9.17 -30.47 4.58
C ASP A 551 8.61 -29.35 5.48
N ILE A 552 7.77 -28.48 4.92
CA ILE A 552 7.10 -27.41 5.68
C ILE A 552 5.99 -28.01 6.57
N VAL A 553 5.20 -28.96 6.07
CA VAL A 553 4.12 -29.60 6.84
C VAL A 553 4.66 -30.38 8.03
N LYS A 554 5.78 -31.10 7.90
CA LYS A 554 6.41 -31.80 9.04
C LYS A 554 6.71 -30.83 10.20
N GLY A 555 7.20 -29.63 9.90
CA GLY A 555 7.47 -28.59 10.89
C GLY A 555 6.20 -28.01 11.52
N LEU A 556 5.19 -27.67 10.70
CA LEU A 556 3.94 -27.04 11.15
C LEU A 556 3.00 -28.01 11.87
N ALA A 557 2.94 -29.27 11.44
CA ALA A 557 2.01 -30.25 11.98
C ALA A 557 2.36 -30.69 13.41
N ASN A 558 3.62 -30.57 13.82
CA ASN A 558 4.02 -30.76 15.21
C ASN A 558 3.36 -29.74 16.16
N GLN A 559 3.01 -28.54 15.66
CA GLN A 559 2.39 -27.47 16.44
C GLN A 559 0.86 -27.65 16.60
N LEU A 560 0.24 -28.51 15.77
CA LEU A 560 -1.16 -28.93 15.93
C LEU A 560 -1.38 -29.77 17.20
N LYS A 561 -0.31 -30.28 17.80
CA LYS A 561 -0.31 -31.05 19.06
C LYS A 561 0.03 -30.19 20.28
N SER A 562 0.17 -28.87 20.12
CA SER A 562 0.56 -27.98 21.21
C SER A 562 -0.56 -27.83 22.25
N ASN A 563 -0.21 -27.57 23.52
CA ASN A 563 -1.19 -27.39 24.60
C ASN A 563 -1.93 -26.04 24.51
N SER A 564 -1.52 -25.13 23.63
CA SER A 564 -2.07 -23.78 23.54
C SER A 564 -3.01 -23.62 22.34
N PRO A 565 -4.26 -23.17 22.54
CA PRO A 565 -5.24 -23.02 21.45
C PRO A 565 -4.80 -22.03 20.37
N ARG A 566 -4.16 -20.92 20.77
CA ARG A 566 -3.69 -19.89 19.84
C ARG A 566 -2.65 -20.41 18.83
N LEU A 567 -1.67 -21.21 19.29
CA LEU A 567 -0.66 -21.79 18.39
C LEU A 567 -1.26 -22.83 17.46
N MET A 568 -2.24 -23.60 17.93
CA MET A 568 -2.97 -24.53 17.07
C MET A 568 -3.70 -23.77 15.96
N ASP A 569 -4.45 -22.71 16.30
CA ASP A 569 -5.18 -21.90 15.31
C ASP A 569 -4.23 -21.24 14.29
N GLU A 570 -3.09 -20.70 14.74
CA GLU A 570 -2.07 -20.10 13.87
C GLU A 570 -1.42 -21.15 12.95
N ALA A 571 -1.14 -22.36 13.46
CA ALA A 571 -0.58 -23.46 12.68
C ALA A 571 -1.57 -23.96 11.61
N VAL A 572 -2.86 -24.02 11.94
CA VAL A 572 -3.92 -24.34 10.98
C VAL A 572 -3.99 -23.30 9.87
N LEU A 573 -3.94 -22.02 10.22
CA LEU A 573 -3.92 -20.94 9.24
C LEU A 573 -2.69 -21.04 8.32
N ALA A 574 -1.51 -21.37 8.88
CA ALA A 574 -0.28 -21.56 8.11
C ALA A 574 -0.40 -22.74 7.13
N LEU A 575 -0.91 -23.88 7.59
CA LEU A 575 -1.15 -25.06 6.75
C LEU A 575 -2.18 -24.78 5.67
N ARG A 576 -3.22 -24.00 5.96
CA ARG A 576 -4.20 -23.53 4.98
C ARG A 576 -3.58 -22.65 3.91
N ASN A 577 -2.64 -21.77 4.28
CA ASN A 577 -1.95 -20.93 3.31
C ASN A 577 -0.98 -21.76 2.45
N LEU A 578 -0.24 -22.72 3.03
CA LEU A 578 0.57 -23.67 2.27
C LEU A 578 -0.27 -24.48 1.27
N ALA A 579 -1.44 -24.96 1.70
CA ALA A 579 -2.38 -25.69 0.88
C ALA A 579 -2.85 -24.89 -0.35
N ARG A 580 -3.03 -23.58 -0.20
CA ARG A 580 -3.39 -22.69 -1.32
C ARG A 580 -2.26 -22.54 -2.34
N GLN A 581 -1.02 -22.62 -1.88
CA GLN A 581 0.17 -22.47 -2.73
C GLN A 581 0.60 -23.76 -3.44
N CYS A 582 0.05 -24.92 -3.09
CA CYS A 582 0.36 -26.17 -3.80
C CYS A 582 -0.56 -26.31 -5.03
N SER A 583 0.04 -26.48 -6.20
CA SER A 583 -0.69 -26.78 -7.44
C SER A 583 -0.73 -28.28 -7.80
N ASP A 584 0.26 -29.08 -7.35
CA ASP A 584 0.36 -30.49 -7.70
C ASP A 584 -0.57 -31.42 -6.91
N SER A 585 -1.24 -32.31 -7.64
CA SER A 585 -2.13 -33.34 -7.06
C SER A 585 -1.36 -34.39 -6.23
N SER A 586 -0.12 -34.72 -6.61
CA SER A 586 0.70 -35.71 -5.89
C SER A 586 1.23 -35.15 -4.56
N ALA A 587 1.65 -33.88 -4.55
CA ALA A 587 2.06 -33.18 -3.34
C ALA A 587 0.90 -33.07 -2.35
N THR A 588 -0.28 -32.66 -2.81
CA THR A 588 -1.49 -32.59 -1.97
C THR A 588 -1.91 -33.98 -1.44
N GLU A 589 -1.75 -35.05 -2.21
CA GLU A 589 -1.96 -36.43 -1.74
C GLU A 589 -0.93 -36.83 -0.66
N ALA A 590 0.35 -36.47 -0.83
CA ALA A 590 1.38 -36.76 0.16
C ALA A 590 1.17 -36.00 1.47
N LEU A 591 0.75 -34.73 1.39
CA LEU A 591 0.40 -33.90 2.56
C LEU A 591 -0.80 -34.46 3.31
N THR A 592 -1.86 -34.82 2.59
CA THR A 592 -3.04 -35.44 3.20
C THR A 592 -2.68 -36.76 3.85
N LYS A 593 -1.89 -37.63 3.20
CA LYS A 593 -1.37 -38.87 3.82
C LYS A 593 -0.61 -38.60 5.11
N TYR A 594 0.23 -37.56 5.14
CA TYR A 594 0.99 -37.21 6.34
C TYR A 594 0.10 -36.72 7.49
N LEU A 595 -0.88 -35.85 7.22
CA LEU A 595 -1.84 -35.43 8.23
C LEU A 595 -2.72 -36.61 8.68
N PHE A 596 -3.09 -37.52 7.79
CA PHE A 596 -3.78 -38.76 8.16
C PHE A 596 -2.91 -39.68 9.03
N ALA A 597 -1.60 -39.73 8.83
CA ALA A 597 -0.68 -40.49 9.68
C ALA A 597 -0.59 -39.89 11.11
N ILE A 598 -0.78 -38.59 11.24
CA ILE A 598 -0.92 -37.92 12.55
C ILE A 598 -2.26 -38.30 13.19
N LEU A 599 -3.36 -38.31 12.43
CA LEU A 599 -4.69 -38.70 12.92
C LEU A 599 -4.77 -40.18 13.30
N GLY A 600 -4.05 -41.05 12.57
CA GLY A 600 -3.98 -42.49 12.81
C GLY A 600 -2.99 -42.90 13.93
N GLY A 601 -2.27 -41.94 14.52
CA GLY A 601 -1.33 -42.19 15.62
C GLY A 601 -0.01 -42.87 15.22
N SER A 602 0.28 -43.04 13.93
CA SER A 602 1.53 -43.62 13.42
C SER A 602 2.71 -42.64 13.45
N GLU A 603 2.45 -41.33 13.47
CA GLU A 603 3.44 -40.24 13.60
C GLU A 603 3.49 -39.67 15.04
N GLY A 604 3.35 -40.55 16.06
CA GLY A 604 3.51 -40.26 17.50
C GLY A 604 2.25 -40.45 18.34
N LYS A 605 2.34 -41.29 19.38
CA LYS A 605 1.25 -41.53 20.36
C LYS A 605 1.12 -40.38 21.36
N LEU A 606 -0.12 -40.01 21.69
CA LEU A 606 -0.46 -38.96 22.66
C LEU A 606 -0.54 -39.60 24.07
N THR A 607 0.42 -39.30 24.95
CA THR A 607 0.77 -40.19 26.08
C THR A 607 0.21 -39.83 27.47
N VAL A 608 -0.39 -38.65 27.75
CA VAL A 608 -0.75 -38.28 29.14
C VAL A 608 -2.27 -38.36 29.42
N VAL A 609 -2.67 -38.89 30.59
CA VAL A 609 -4.07 -39.17 30.96
C VAL A 609 -4.82 -37.94 31.50
N ALA A 610 -4.15 -36.99 32.15
CA ALA A 610 -4.73 -35.67 32.46
C ALA A 610 -4.94 -34.81 31.19
N GLN A 611 -4.10 -35.04 30.18
CA GLN A 611 -4.33 -34.58 28.82
C GLN A 611 -5.64 -35.19 28.31
N LYS A 612 -5.85 -36.52 28.26
CA LYS A 612 -7.05 -37.21 27.71
C LYS A 612 -8.43 -36.58 28.02
N MET A 613 -8.66 -36.00 29.20
CA MET A 613 -9.92 -35.33 29.55
C MET A 613 -10.04 -33.88 29.01
N SER A 614 -8.98 -33.07 29.06
CA SER A 614 -8.93 -31.78 28.32
C SER A 614 -8.81 -31.98 26.80
N VAL A 615 -8.25 -33.13 26.43
CA VAL A 615 -7.93 -33.59 25.09
C VAL A 615 -9.13 -34.12 24.32
N LEU A 616 -10.25 -34.46 24.94
CA LEU A 616 -11.47 -34.67 24.15
C LEU A 616 -11.91 -33.35 23.48
N SER A 617 -11.79 -32.21 24.16
CA SER A 617 -12.06 -30.89 23.56
C SER A 617 -10.95 -30.38 22.64
N VAL A 618 -9.67 -30.62 23.00
CA VAL A 618 -8.52 -30.20 22.19
C VAL A 618 -8.32 -31.10 20.96
N HIS A 619 -8.49 -32.43 21.06
CA HIS A 619 -8.49 -33.32 19.89
C HIS A 619 -9.69 -33.12 18.99
N GLU A 620 -10.89 -32.88 19.54
CA GLU A 620 -12.04 -32.51 18.73
C GLU A 620 -11.73 -31.26 17.91
N GLY A 621 -11.17 -30.22 18.54
CA GLY A 621 -10.67 -29.03 17.86
C GLY A 621 -9.60 -29.34 16.81
N THR A 622 -8.52 -30.05 17.15
CA THR A 622 -7.44 -30.39 16.21
C THR A 622 -7.93 -31.24 15.04
N LEU A 623 -8.83 -32.20 15.29
CA LEU A 623 -9.46 -33.04 14.28
C LEU A 623 -10.33 -32.20 13.35
N VAL A 624 -11.24 -31.39 13.89
CA VAL A 624 -12.09 -30.48 13.11
C VAL A 624 -11.24 -29.56 12.24
N HIS A 625 -10.16 -29.00 12.78
CA HIS A 625 -9.25 -28.16 12.02
C HIS A 625 -8.49 -28.95 10.94
N ALA A 626 -7.94 -30.13 11.25
CA ALA A 626 -7.26 -30.98 10.26
C ALA A 626 -8.20 -31.38 9.11
N ILE A 627 -9.45 -31.72 9.43
CA ILE A 627 -10.49 -32.04 8.44
C ILE A 627 -10.88 -30.80 7.63
N SER A 628 -10.92 -29.61 8.23
CA SER A 628 -11.19 -28.36 7.51
C SER A 628 -10.09 -28.01 6.50
N VAL A 629 -8.82 -28.27 6.85
CA VAL A 629 -7.68 -28.13 5.93
C VAL A 629 -7.81 -29.16 4.81
N LEU A 630 -8.18 -30.40 5.17
CA LEU A 630 -8.39 -31.45 4.19
C LEU A 630 -9.53 -31.15 3.21
N ALA A 631 -10.64 -30.58 3.69
CA ALA A 631 -11.77 -30.14 2.86
C ALA A 631 -11.34 -29.13 1.79
N LEU A 632 -10.39 -28.24 2.11
CA LEU A 632 -9.85 -27.27 1.15
C LEU A 632 -9.04 -27.94 0.03
N TRP A 633 -8.32 -29.02 0.33
CA TRP A 633 -7.66 -29.82 -0.69
C TRP A 633 -8.63 -30.66 -1.50
N CYS A 634 -9.65 -31.21 -0.87
CA CYS A 634 -10.71 -31.94 -1.56
C CYS A 634 -11.43 -31.07 -2.61
N ASN A 635 -11.50 -29.74 -2.42
CA ASN A 635 -12.01 -28.83 -3.45
C ASN A 635 -11.23 -28.86 -4.77
N ARG A 636 -9.99 -29.38 -4.81
CA ARG A 636 -9.18 -29.52 -6.02
C ARG A 636 -9.34 -30.88 -6.70
N LEU A 637 -10.04 -31.83 -6.09
CA LEU A 637 -10.34 -33.12 -6.71
C LEU A 637 -11.45 -32.92 -7.74
N THR A 638 -11.13 -33.05 -9.03
CA THR A 638 -12.09 -32.84 -10.12
C THR A 638 -12.53 -34.13 -10.80
N THR A 639 -11.68 -35.16 -10.82
CA THR A 639 -11.91 -36.40 -11.57
C THR A 639 -12.51 -37.52 -10.72
N GLU A 640 -11.87 -37.91 -9.60
CA GLU A 640 -12.34 -38.97 -8.71
C GLU A 640 -11.97 -38.72 -7.25
N VAL A 641 -12.79 -39.21 -6.31
CA VAL A 641 -12.46 -39.20 -4.88
C VAL A 641 -11.75 -40.52 -4.52
N PRO A 642 -10.55 -40.49 -3.91
CA PRO A 642 -9.80 -41.71 -3.59
C PRO A 642 -10.59 -42.69 -2.70
N LYS A 643 -10.60 -43.98 -3.06
CA LYS A 643 -11.33 -45.04 -2.32
C LYS A 643 -11.00 -45.11 -0.83
N LYS A 644 -9.74 -44.85 -0.46
CA LYS A 644 -9.35 -44.76 0.96
C LYS A 644 -10.11 -43.65 1.68
N LEU A 645 -10.31 -42.49 1.05
CA LEU A 645 -11.05 -41.37 1.65
C LEU A 645 -12.54 -41.71 1.80
N THR A 646 -13.14 -42.38 0.81
CA THR A 646 -14.54 -42.80 0.89
C THR A 646 -14.78 -43.87 1.96
N ASP A 647 -13.87 -44.84 2.12
CA ASP A 647 -13.92 -45.82 3.21
C ASP A 647 -13.84 -45.16 4.59
N TRP A 648 -13.01 -44.12 4.71
CA TRP A 648 -12.90 -43.35 5.95
C TRP A 648 -14.16 -42.54 6.26
N PHE A 649 -14.79 -41.92 5.26
CA PHE A 649 -16.09 -41.27 5.46
C PHE A 649 -17.12 -42.26 6.01
N LYS A 650 -17.15 -43.51 5.54
CA LYS A 650 -18.06 -44.55 6.06
C LYS A 650 -17.76 -44.92 7.52
N ARG A 651 -16.47 -45.00 7.91
CA ARG A 651 -16.03 -45.37 9.27
C ARG A 651 -16.35 -44.33 10.34
N VAL A 652 -16.33 -43.04 10.04
CA VAL A 652 -16.51 -41.98 11.04
C VAL A 652 -17.89 -42.02 11.72
N PHE A 653 -18.93 -42.34 10.95
CA PHE A 653 -20.30 -42.38 11.45
C PHE A 653 -20.62 -43.66 12.23
N SER A 654 -19.82 -44.72 12.08
CA SER A 654 -19.95 -45.96 12.87
C SER A 654 -19.15 -45.94 14.18
N LEU A 655 -18.20 -45.02 14.33
CA LEU A 655 -17.42 -44.87 15.56
C LEU A 655 -18.25 -44.23 16.69
N LYS A 656 -18.37 -44.93 17.83
CA LYS A 656 -19.06 -44.42 19.04
C LYS A 656 -18.35 -43.22 19.69
N THR A 657 -17.07 -43.01 19.40
CA THR A 657 -16.23 -41.94 19.95
C THR A 657 -16.28 -40.64 19.15
N SER A 658 -16.96 -40.60 17.99
CA SER A 658 -17.06 -39.37 17.18
C SER A 658 -18.06 -38.39 17.78
N THR A 659 -17.62 -37.15 18.00
CA THR A 659 -18.47 -36.06 18.47
C THR A 659 -19.24 -35.43 17.31
N SER A 660 -20.23 -34.59 17.64
CA SER A 660 -21.07 -33.92 16.65
C SER A 660 -20.28 -32.95 15.75
N ALA A 661 -19.34 -32.19 16.32
CA ALA A 661 -18.52 -31.25 15.55
C ALA A 661 -17.58 -31.98 14.57
N VAL A 662 -17.01 -33.12 14.97
CA VAL A 662 -16.17 -33.94 14.08
C VAL A 662 -16.99 -34.48 12.91
N ARG A 663 -18.19 -35.04 13.17
CA ARG A 663 -19.09 -35.51 12.09
C ARG A 663 -19.49 -34.38 11.16
N HIS A 664 -19.82 -33.21 11.69
CA HIS A 664 -20.11 -32.03 10.90
C HIS A 664 -18.91 -31.63 10.00
N ALA A 665 -17.69 -31.61 10.53
CA ALA A 665 -16.49 -31.31 9.75
C ALA A 665 -16.27 -32.31 8.61
N TYR A 666 -16.51 -33.61 8.85
CA TYR A 666 -16.46 -34.63 7.80
C TYR A 666 -17.55 -34.42 6.74
N LEU A 667 -18.77 -34.02 7.11
CA LEU A 667 -19.83 -33.67 6.16
C LEU A 667 -19.44 -32.43 5.32
N GLN A 668 -18.81 -31.42 5.91
CA GLN A 668 -18.26 -30.27 5.18
C GLN A 668 -17.16 -30.68 4.21
N CYS A 669 -16.31 -31.62 4.62
CA CYS A 669 -15.33 -32.23 3.75
C CYS A 669 -16.00 -32.97 2.59
N MET A 670 -17.01 -33.80 2.85
CA MET A 670 -17.78 -34.50 1.80
C MET A 670 -18.42 -33.51 0.82
N LEU A 671 -19.00 -32.40 1.29
CA LEU A 671 -19.53 -31.32 0.45
C LEU A 671 -18.46 -30.63 -0.42
N SER A 672 -17.20 -30.72 0.00
CA SER A 672 -16.04 -30.20 -0.74
C SER A 672 -15.47 -31.24 -1.71
N SER A 673 -15.49 -32.52 -1.36
CA SER A 673 -15.02 -33.64 -2.18
C SER A 673 -15.99 -34.01 -3.30
N PHE A 674 -17.30 -33.99 -3.04
CA PHE A 674 -18.33 -34.42 -4.01
C PHE A 674 -18.94 -33.22 -4.74
N ARG A 675 -18.36 -32.88 -5.88
CA ARG A 675 -18.78 -31.78 -6.77
C ARG A 675 -18.58 -32.14 -8.24
N GLY A 676 -19.47 -31.64 -9.10
CA GLY A 676 -19.40 -31.94 -10.54
C GLY A 676 -19.45 -33.45 -10.80
N ASP A 677 -18.50 -33.97 -11.57
CA ASP A 677 -18.44 -35.38 -12.00
C ASP A 677 -18.26 -36.37 -10.83
N THR A 678 -17.65 -35.93 -9.72
CA THR A 678 -17.46 -36.77 -8.52
C THR A 678 -18.73 -36.96 -7.69
N LEU A 679 -19.79 -36.19 -7.94
CA LEU A 679 -21.01 -36.18 -7.13
C LEU A 679 -21.73 -37.54 -7.12
N LEU A 680 -21.67 -38.30 -8.22
CA LEU A 680 -22.28 -39.63 -8.33
C LEU A 680 -21.65 -40.64 -7.35
N GLN A 681 -20.38 -40.46 -6.96
CA GLN A 681 -19.74 -41.31 -5.96
C GLN A 681 -20.33 -41.13 -4.55
N ALA A 682 -21.09 -40.07 -4.31
CA ALA A 682 -21.78 -39.86 -3.05
C ALA A 682 -23.05 -40.73 -2.88
N LEU A 683 -23.52 -41.42 -3.94
CA LEU A 683 -24.67 -42.34 -3.87
C LEU A 683 -24.47 -43.46 -2.84
N ASP A 684 -23.22 -43.91 -2.69
CA ASP A 684 -22.79 -44.88 -1.67
C ASP A 684 -23.11 -44.47 -0.22
N PHE A 685 -23.36 -43.19 0.01
CA PHE A 685 -23.61 -42.60 1.34
C PHE A 685 -25.08 -42.25 1.58
N LEU A 686 -25.97 -42.47 0.60
CA LEU A 686 -27.38 -42.07 0.68
C LEU A 686 -28.11 -42.56 1.95
N PRO A 687 -28.00 -43.83 2.37
CA PRO A 687 -28.65 -44.31 3.61
C PRO A 687 -28.13 -43.60 4.87
N LEU A 688 -26.83 -43.35 4.93
CA LEU A 688 -26.17 -42.68 6.05
C LEU A 688 -26.63 -41.22 6.14
N LEU A 689 -26.68 -40.51 5.02
CA LEU A 689 -27.13 -39.13 4.97
C LEU A 689 -28.61 -39.00 5.36
N MET A 690 -29.48 -39.89 4.88
CA MET A 690 -30.90 -39.91 5.29
C MET A 690 -31.06 -40.09 6.80
N GLN A 691 -30.34 -41.06 7.38
CA GLN A 691 -30.35 -41.31 8.83
C GLN A 691 -29.90 -40.08 9.63
N THR A 692 -28.88 -39.34 9.16
CA THR A 692 -28.43 -38.12 9.85
C THR A 692 -29.49 -37.00 9.84
N VAL A 693 -30.24 -36.85 8.74
CA VAL A 693 -31.34 -35.87 8.64
C VAL A 693 -32.52 -36.27 9.54
N GLU A 694 -32.89 -37.54 9.57
CA GLU A 694 -33.94 -38.05 10.45
C GLU A 694 -33.58 -37.89 11.94
N LYS A 695 -32.30 -38.09 12.28
CA LYS A 695 -31.79 -37.83 13.63
C LYS A 695 -31.90 -36.35 13.99
N ALA A 696 -31.56 -35.45 13.07
CA ALA A 696 -31.74 -34.00 13.28
C ALA A 696 -33.22 -33.62 13.45
N ALA A 697 -34.13 -34.29 12.72
CA ALA A 697 -35.57 -34.08 12.85
C ALA A 697 -36.12 -34.51 14.22
N SER A 698 -35.64 -35.64 14.75
CA SER A 698 -36.05 -36.15 16.08
C SER A 698 -35.43 -35.38 17.24
N GLN A 699 -34.25 -34.79 17.06
CA GLN A 699 -33.50 -34.03 18.08
C GLN A 699 -33.36 -32.53 17.72
N ASN A 700 -34.45 -31.90 17.27
CA ASN A 700 -34.46 -30.54 16.75
C ASN A 700 -34.08 -29.43 17.76
N THR A 701 -34.03 -29.73 19.06
CA THR A 701 -33.59 -28.79 20.10
C THR A 701 -32.07 -28.77 20.31
N GLN A 702 -31.35 -29.79 19.81
CA GLN A 702 -29.90 -29.90 19.93
C GLN A 702 -29.20 -29.30 18.71
N VAL A 703 -28.70 -28.07 18.87
CA VAL A 703 -28.00 -27.32 17.81
C VAL A 703 -26.92 -28.15 17.10
N PRO A 704 -26.01 -28.89 17.79
CA PRO A 704 -24.98 -29.68 17.10
C PRO A 704 -25.55 -30.75 16.16
N THR A 705 -26.57 -31.48 16.59
CA THR A 705 -27.23 -32.51 15.75
C THR A 705 -27.95 -31.89 14.56
N VAL A 706 -28.55 -30.71 14.73
CA VAL A 706 -29.15 -29.95 13.64
C VAL A 706 -28.08 -29.47 12.65
N THR A 707 -26.89 -29.06 13.11
CA THR A 707 -25.78 -28.67 12.20
C THR A 707 -25.28 -29.82 11.33
N GLU A 708 -25.23 -31.05 11.84
CA GLU A 708 -24.94 -32.24 11.03
C GLU A 708 -26.04 -32.44 9.97
N GLY A 709 -27.31 -32.39 10.40
CA GLY A 709 -28.47 -32.57 9.53
C GLY A 709 -28.52 -31.59 8.36
N VAL A 710 -28.18 -30.32 8.58
CA VAL A 710 -28.15 -29.31 7.51
C VAL A 710 -27.10 -29.67 6.43
N ALA A 711 -25.89 -30.08 6.84
CA ALA A 711 -24.83 -30.42 5.91
C ALA A 711 -25.17 -31.68 5.09
N ALA A 712 -25.76 -32.68 5.74
CA ALA A 712 -26.27 -33.87 5.06
C ALA A 712 -27.42 -33.53 4.11
N ALA A 713 -28.35 -32.66 4.52
CA ALA A 713 -29.46 -32.21 3.68
C ALA A 713 -28.98 -31.45 2.44
N LEU A 714 -27.94 -30.63 2.55
CA LEU A 714 -27.33 -29.97 1.41
C LEU A 714 -26.76 -30.97 0.41
N LEU A 715 -26.07 -32.01 0.86
CA LEU A 715 -25.51 -33.03 -0.03
C LEU A 715 -26.62 -33.86 -0.71
N LEU A 716 -27.67 -34.23 0.04
CA LEU A 716 -28.84 -34.92 -0.50
C LEU A 716 -29.58 -34.08 -1.55
N SER A 717 -29.75 -32.77 -1.31
CA SER A 717 -30.36 -31.86 -2.28
C SER A 717 -29.56 -31.80 -3.59
N LYS A 718 -28.22 -31.77 -3.52
CA LYS A 718 -27.37 -31.82 -4.73
C LYS A 718 -27.48 -33.17 -5.46
N LEU A 719 -27.52 -34.27 -4.72
CA LEU A 719 -27.67 -35.62 -5.28
C LEU A 719 -29.00 -35.82 -6.01
N SER A 720 -30.09 -35.24 -5.48
CA SER A 720 -31.42 -35.35 -6.08
C SER A 720 -31.51 -34.77 -7.51
N VAL A 721 -30.69 -33.77 -7.82
CA VAL A 721 -30.62 -33.14 -9.15
C VAL A 721 -29.74 -33.95 -10.09
N ALA A 722 -28.74 -34.65 -9.56
CA ALA A 722 -27.73 -35.36 -10.33
C ALA A 722 -28.15 -36.78 -10.75
N ASP A 723 -29.02 -37.44 -9.98
CA ASP A 723 -29.48 -38.81 -10.26
C ASP A 723 -30.98 -39.03 -9.96
N SER A 724 -31.71 -39.56 -10.95
CA SER A 724 -33.15 -39.81 -10.84
C SER A 724 -33.51 -40.95 -9.87
N GLN A 725 -32.62 -41.94 -9.69
CA GLN A 725 -32.88 -43.07 -8.78
C GLN A 725 -32.72 -42.65 -7.31
N ALA A 726 -31.79 -41.74 -7.03
CA ALA A 726 -31.65 -41.10 -5.73
C ALA A 726 -32.90 -40.28 -5.36
N GLU A 727 -33.41 -39.44 -6.27
CA GLU A 727 -34.61 -38.62 -6.03
C GLU A 727 -35.85 -39.46 -5.66
N ALA A 728 -36.03 -40.64 -6.29
CA ALA A 728 -37.14 -41.54 -5.97
C ALA A 728 -37.12 -42.03 -4.50
N LYS A 729 -35.95 -42.08 -3.86
CA LYS A 729 -35.76 -42.54 -2.47
C LYS A 729 -35.87 -41.40 -1.44
N LEU A 730 -36.00 -40.15 -1.86
CA LEU A 730 -35.96 -38.96 -1.00
C LEU A 730 -37.34 -38.41 -0.60
N SER A 731 -38.42 -39.18 -0.78
CA SER A 731 -39.78 -38.74 -0.44
C SER A 731 -39.94 -38.31 1.03
N ASN A 732 -39.47 -39.13 1.98
CA ASN A 732 -39.49 -38.84 3.41
C ASN A 732 -38.61 -37.62 3.77
N PHE A 733 -37.47 -37.49 3.10
CA PHE A 733 -36.56 -36.35 3.27
C PHE A 733 -37.24 -35.03 2.88
N TRP A 734 -37.90 -34.98 1.73
CA TRP A 734 -38.61 -33.79 1.26
C TRP A 734 -39.77 -33.40 2.18
N GLN A 735 -40.47 -34.38 2.75
CA GLN A 735 -41.52 -34.13 3.75
C GLN A 735 -40.96 -33.50 5.04
N LEU A 736 -39.74 -33.84 5.47
CA LEU A 736 -39.14 -33.28 6.68
C LEU A 736 -38.66 -31.83 6.49
N ILE A 737 -38.14 -31.50 5.31
CA ILE A 737 -37.52 -30.19 5.03
C ILE A 737 -38.55 -29.12 4.66
N VAL A 738 -39.60 -29.50 3.92
CA VAL A 738 -40.61 -28.53 3.44
C VAL A 738 -41.71 -28.26 4.49
N ASP A 739 -41.86 -29.11 5.51
CA ASP A 739 -42.89 -28.98 6.54
C ASP A 739 -42.69 -27.74 7.45
N GLU A 740 -43.58 -26.75 7.28
CA GLU A 740 -43.59 -25.48 8.03
C GLU A 740 -43.76 -25.65 9.55
N LYS A 741 -44.31 -26.78 10.02
CA LYS A 741 -44.54 -27.00 11.45
C LYS A 741 -43.31 -27.53 12.17
N LYS A 742 -42.39 -28.19 11.45
CA LYS A 742 -41.21 -28.84 12.05
C LYS A 742 -40.01 -27.90 12.17
N GLN A 743 -39.88 -26.93 11.27
CA GLN A 743 -38.84 -25.87 11.26
C GLN A 743 -37.44 -26.32 11.68
N ILE A 744 -37.00 -27.49 11.20
CA ILE A 744 -35.80 -28.16 11.72
C ILE A 744 -34.56 -27.28 11.54
N PHE A 745 -34.40 -26.69 10.35
CA PHE A 745 -33.25 -25.86 9.99
C PHE A 745 -33.54 -24.34 10.01
N THR A 746 -34.80 -23.97 10.24
CA THR A 746 -35.32 -22.60 10.10
C THR A 746 -35.78 -22.01 11.45
N SER A 747 -35.64 -22.76 12.55
CA SER A 747 -35.99 -22.28 13.88
C SER A 747 -35.11 -21.09 14.33
N GLU A 748 -35.74 -20.11 14.97
CA GLU A 748 -35.07 -18.90 15.45
C GLU A 748 -33.96 -19.19 16.47
N LYS A 749 -34.22 -20.16 17.36
CA LYS A 749 -33.25 -20.62 18.36
C LYS A 749 -32.00 -21.21 17.70
N PHE A 750 -32.16 -21.96 16.61
CA PHE A 750 -31.03 -22.51 15.87
C PHE A 750 -30.25 -21.40 15.15
N LEU A 751 -30.91 -20.49 14.45
CA LEU A 751 -30.25 -19.41 13.69
C LEU A 751 -29.45 -18.45 14.60
N LEU A 752 -29.87 -18.24 15.85
CA LEU A 752 -29.16 -17.42 16.83
C LEU A 752 -27.95 -18.12 17.45
N LEU A 753 -28.00 -19.44 17.63
CA LEU A 753 -26.96 -20.23 18.34
C LEU A 753 -26.03 -21.01 17.41
N ALA A 754 -26.33 -21.09 16.11
CA ALA A 754 -25.55 -21.82 15.13
C ALA A 754 -24.16 -21.18 14.91
N SER A 755 -23.17 -22.02 14.60
CA SER A 755 -21.84 -21.57 14.19
C SER A 755 -21.87 -20.86 12.83
N GLU A 756 -20.83 -20.06 12.55
CA GLU A 756 -20.70 -19.35 11.26
C GLU A 756 -20.76 -20.31 10.06
N ASP A 757 -20.06 -21.44 10.14
CA ASP A 757 -20.03 -22.48 9.10
C ASP A 757 -21.41 -23.14 8.90
N ALA A 758 -22.14 -23.37 10.00
CA ALA A 758 -23.50 -23.90 9.93
C ALA A 758 -24.44 -22.91 9.22
N LEU A 759 -24.39 -21.61 9.56
CA LEU A 759 -25.18 -20.57 8.88
C LEU A 759 -24.85 -20.45 7.39
N CYS A 760 -23.56 -20.57 7.02
CA CYS A 760 -23.16 -20.62 5.61
C CYS A 760 -23.73 -21.86 4.92
N THR A 761 -23.76 -23.01 5.59
CA THR A 761 -24.30 -24.26 5.03
C THR A 761 -25.82 -24.17 4.85
N VAL A 762 -26.53 -23.58 5.81
CA VAL A 762 -27.97 -23.27 5.71
C VAL A 762 -28.23 -22.34 4.52
N LEU A 763 -27.40 -21.31 4.32
CA LEU A 763 -27.49 -20.40 3.18
C LEU A 763 -27.34 -21.15 1.84
N HIS A 764 -26.35 -22.03 1.71
CA HIS A 764 -26.17 -22.83 0.49
C HIS A 764 -27.33 -23.81 0.27
N LEU A 765 -27.84 -24.44 1.33
CA LEU A 765 -29.03 -25.31 1.24
C LEU A 765 -30.21 -24.50 0.71
N THR A 766 -30.44 -23.32 1.28
CA THR A 766 -31.50 -22.40 0.85
C THR A 766 -31.32 -21.98 -0.61
N GLU A 767 -30.08 -21.65 -1.03
CA GLU A 767 -29.77 -21.35 -2.43
C GLU A 767 -30.14 -22.50 -3.38
N ARG A 768 -29.75 -23.74 -3.04
CA ARG A 768 -30.06 -24.94 -3.84
C ARG A 768 -31.57 -25.19 -3.89
N LEU A 769 -32.28 -25.06 -2.78
CA LEU A 769 -33.74 -25.23 -2.74
C LEU A 769 -34.46 -24.24 -3.67
N PHE A 770 -34.04 -22.98 -3.68
CA PHE A 770 -34.63 -21.95 -4.55
C PHE A 770 -34.28 -22.14 -6.03
N LEU A 771 -33.06 -22.56 -6.35
CA LEU A 771 -32.62 -22.74 -7.74
C LEU A 771 -33.09 -24.05 -8.36
N ASP A 772 -32.92 -25.15 -7.62
CA ASP A 772 -33.03 -26.49 -8.17
C ASP A 772 -34.40 -27.13 -7.88
N HIS A 773 -35.13 -26.68 -6.84
CA HIS A 773 -36.45 -27.23 -6.46
C HIS A 773 -37.54 -26.17 -6.17
N PRO A 774 -37.75 -25.16 -7.04
CA PRO A 774 -38.73 -24.10 -6.79
C PRO A 774 -40.17 -24.61 -6.63
N GLN A 775 -40.54 -25.66 -7.37
CA GLN A 775 -41.86 -26.31 -7.34
C GLN A 775 -42.22 -26.94 -5.98
N ARG A 776 -41.23 -27.39 -5.22
CA ARG A 776 -41.43 -28.00 -3.89
C ARG A 776 -41.71 -26.94 -2.83
N LEU A 777 -41.23 -25.72 -3.06
CA LEU A 777 -41.50 -24.56 -2.22
C LEU A 777 -42.85 -23.87 -2.56
N THR A 778 -43.55 -24.30 -3.63
CA THR A 778 -44.69 -23.56 -4.22
C THR A 778 -46.01 -24.31 -4.44
N ASN A 779 -46.22 -25.55 -3.97
CA ASN A 779 -47.49 -26.29 -4.15
C ASN A 779 -48.21 -26.58 -2.80
N SER A 780 -49.55 -26.57 -2.64
CA SER A 780 -50.70 -26.74 -3.57
C SER A 780 -51.97 -26.03 -3.03
N ARG A 781 -52.87 -25.59 -3.93
CA ARG A 781 -54.14 -24.83 -3.76
C ARG A 781 -54.05 -23.32 -3.96
N VAL A 782 -53.79 -22.88 -5.19
CA VAL A 782 -54.31 -21.58 -5.66
C VAL A 782 -54.83 -21.80 -7.09
N GLN A 783 -56.15 -21.84 -7.23
CA GLN A 783 -56.83 -21.73 -8.52
C GLN A 783 -56.49 -20.35 -9.09
N TYR A 784 -55.87 -20.32 -10.26
CA TYR A 784 -55.66 -19.10 -11.03
C TYR A 784 -57.04 -18.55 -11.44
N VAL A 785 -57.51 -17.50 -10.77
CA VAL A 785 -58.55 -16.65 -11.35
C VAL A 785 -57.82 -15.57 -12.14
N SER A 786 -57.86 -15.70 -13.46
CA SER A 786 -57.56 -14.62 -14.40
C SER A 786 -58.52 -13.45 -14.11
N LEU A 787 -58.01 -12.29 -13.73
CA LEU A 787 -58.78 -11.05 -13.68
C LEU A 787 -58.03 -9.95 -14.44
N THR A 788 -58.40 -9.84 -15.71
CA THR A 788 -58.65 -8.55 -16.36
C THR A 788 -59.68 -7.76 -15.52
N PHE A 789 -59.44 -6.45 -15.34
CA PHE A 789 -60.24 -5.41 -14.65
C PHE A 789 -59.94 -5.09 -13.16
N PRO A 790 -60.00 -3.79 -12.77
CA PRO A 790 -59.61 -3.31 -11.44
C PRO A 790 -60.75 -3.44 -10.42
N VAL A 791 -60.45 -3.96 -9.22
CA VAL A 791 -61.42 -4.11 -8.11
C VAL A 791 -60.95 -3.31 -6.88
N PRO A 792 -61.85 -2.64 -6.11
CA PRO A 792 -61.51 -1.80 -4.95
C PRO A 792 -60.90 -2.54 -3.74
N TRP A 793 -60.11 -1.81 -2.95
CA TRP A 793 -59.13 -2.32 -1.97
C TRP A 793 -59.67 -2.99 -0.68
N ALA A 794 -60.97 -2.88 -0.37
CA ALA A 794 -61.52 -3.34 0.91
C ALA A 794 -61.60 -4.88 1.06
N SER A 795 -61.33 -5.64 0.00
CA SER A 795 -61.43 -7.11 0.02
C SER A 795 -60.06 -7.84 -0.06
N ARG A 796 -58.94 -7.11 0.03
CA ARG A 796 -57.58 -7.69 -0.13
C ARG A 796 -56.97 -8.29 1.13
N ALA A 797 -57.59 -8.08 2.31
CA ALA A 797 -57.10 -8.59 3.59
C ALA A 797 -57.02 -10.13 3.68
N ASN A 798 -57.64 -10.86 2.73
CA ASN A 798 -57.57 -12.32 2.65
C ASN A 798 -56.78 -12.87 1.45
N VAL A 799 -56.21 -12.02 0.58
CA VAL A 799 -55.53 -12.47 -0.65
C VAL A 799 -53.99 -12.38 -0.56
N ASP A 800 -53.42 -11.66 0.41
CA ASP A 800 -51.95 -11.54 0.56
C ASP A 800 -51.34 -12.49 1.63
N ARG A 801 -52.12 -13.43 2.17
CA ARG A 801 -51.63 -14.53 3.04
C ARG A 801 -51.15 -15.77 2.26
N THR A 802 -50.91 -15.65 0.95
CA THR A 802 -50.67 -16.79 0.03
C THR A 802 -49.22 -16.87 -0.51
N MET A 803 -48.21 -16.78 0.36
CA MET A 803 -46.87 -17.31 0.08
C MET A 803 -46.39 -18.20 1.22
N ARG A 804 -46.72 -19.50 1.12
CA ARG A 804 -46.39 -20.60 2.06
C ARG A 804 -44.93 -21.07 1.94
N SER A 805 -44.01 -20.12 1.86
CA SER A 805 -42.56 -20.35 1.73
C SER A 805 -41.73 -19.51 2.73
N GLY A 806 -42.40 -18.81 3.66
CA GLY A 806 -41.81 -17.80 4.55
C GLY A 806 -40.61 -18.27 5.37
N GLN A 807 -40.52 -19.55 5.73
CA GLN A 807 -39.42 -20.06 6.57
C GLN A 807 -38.02 -19.90 5.92
N TYR A 808 -37.89 -20.05 4.60
CA TYR A 808 -36.59 -19.92 3.91
C TYR A 808 -36.27 -18.47 3.53
N TYR A 809 -37.29 -17.64 3.31
CA TYR A 809 -37.09 -16.18 3.22
C TYR A 809 -36.61 -15.60 4.54
N ARG A 810 -37.19 -16.04 5.66
CA ARG A 810 -36.75 -15.70 7.02
C ARG A 810 -35.29 -16.07 7.27
N VAL A 811 -34.87 -17.26 6.83
CA VAL A 811 -33.47 -17.69 6.89
C VAL A 811 -32.55 -16.76 6.10
N LEU A 812 -32.90 -16.40 4.86
CA LEU A 812 -32.08 -15.49 4.05
C LEU A 812 -31.93 -14.12 4.72
N VAL A 813 -33.02 -13.57 5.28
CA VAL A 813 -32.97 -12.32 6.05
C VAL A 813 -32.14 -12.47 7.32
N ALA A 814 -32.32 -13.54 8.10
CA ALA A 814 -31.55 -13.78 9.32
C ALA A 814 -30.04 -13.87 9.05
N VAL A 815 -29.61 -14.54 7.98
CA VAL A 815 -28.19 -14.66 7.60
C VAL A 815 -27.65 -13.33 7.04
N LEU A 816 -28.46 -12.55 6.29
CA LEU A 816 -28.11 -11.18 5.86
C LEU A 816 -27.89 -10.23 7.04
N LEU A 817 -28.65 -10.44 8.14
CA LEU A 817 -28.57 -9.66 9.37
C LEU A 817 -27.57 -10.22 10.39
N SER A 818 -26.83 -11.28 10.03
CA SER A 818 -25.82 -11.89 10.90
C SER A 818 -24.79 -10.86 11.37
N ARG A 819 -24.29 -11.02 12.60
CA ARG A 819 -23.25 -10.14 13.17
C ARG A 819 -21.88 -10.35 12.52
N THR A 820 -21.62 -11.54 11.99
CA THR A 820 -20.32 -11.90 11.41
C THR A 820 -20.23 -11.44 9.96
N TRP A 821 -19.19 -10.65 9.67
CA TRP A 821 -18.99 -10.06 8.35
C TRP A 821 -18.84 -11.12 7.24
N HIS A 822 -18.16 -12.24 7.54
CA HIS A 822 -17.97 -13.33 6.58
C HIS A 822 -19.31 -13.89 6.09
N VAL A 823 -20.17 -14.28 7.04
CA VAL A 823 -21.51 -14.81 6.79
C VAL A 823 -22.37 -13.80 6.01
N ARG A 824 -22.38 -12.53 6.41
CA ARG A 824 -23.09 -11.47 5.69
C ARG A 824 -22.61 -11.32 4.25
N ARG A 825 -21.29 -11.25 4.03
CA ARG A 825 -20.72 -11.06 2.70
C ARG A 825 -21.15 -12.18 1.76
N GLN A 826 -21.14 -13.42 2.25
CA GLN A 826 -21.59 -14.58 1.48
C GLN A 826 -23.10 -14.55 1.22
N ALA A 827 -23.90 -14.22 2.23
CA ALA A 827 -25.35 -14.03 2.07
C ALA A 827 -25.69 -12.95 1.04
N GLN A 828 -24.98 -11.82 1.07
CA GLN A 828 -25.16 -10.75 0.08
C GLN A 828 -24.83 -11.22 -1.35
N GLN A 829 -23.79 -12.04 -1.53
CA GLN A 829 -23.44 -12.61 -2.83
C GLN A 829 -24.50 -13.60 -3.32
N THR A 830 -24.92 -14.53 -2.44
CA THR A 830 -25.94 -15.53 -2.73
C THR A 830 -27.29 -14.88 -3.04
N VAL A 831 -27.74 -13.91 -2.24
CA VAL A 831 -29.01 -13.20 -2.48
C VAL A 831 -28.97 -12.42 -3.79
N ARG A 832 -27.88 -11.73 -4.12
CA ARG A 832 -27.73 -11.06 -5.44
C ARG A 832 -27.80 -12.07 -6.59
N LYS A 833 -27.16 -13.24 -6.42
CA LYS A 833 -27.23 -14.34 -7.40
C LYS A 833 -28.66 -14.84 -7.58
N LEU A 834 -29.37 -15.13 -6.49
CA LEU A 834 -30.77 -15.58 -6.52
C LEU A 834 -31.70 -14.54 -7.15
N LEU A 835 -31.52 -13.26 -6.82
CA LEU A 835 -32.28 -12.15 -7.42
C LEU A 835 -32.03 -12.04 -8.93
N SER A 836 -30.82 -12.35 -9.39
CA SER A 836 -30.50 -12.34 -10.83
C SER A 836 -31.06 -13.56 -11.59
N SER A 837 -31.16 -14.72 -10.94
CA SER A 837 -31.51 -15.98 -11.61
C SER A 837 -33.01 -16.34 -11.59
N LEU A 838 -33.77 -15.92 -10.56
CA LEU A 838 -35.14 -16.40 -10.33
C LEU A 838 -36.24 -15.35 -10.62
N GLY A 839 -35.95 -14.32 -11.43
CA GLY A 839 -36.90 -13.24 -11.72
C GLY A 839 -37.12 -12.35 -10.49
N GLY A 840 -36.09 -11.59 -10.12
CA GLY A 840 -35.82 -11.06 -8.78
C GLY A 840 -36.89 -10.24 -8.05
N ILE A 841 -38.00 -9.83 -8.68
CA ILE A 841 -39.03 -9.03 -8.00
C ILE A 841 -39.84 -9.86 -7.01
N LYS A 842 -40.24 -11.10 -7.36
CA LYS A 842 -40.98 -11.98 -6.44
C LYS A 842 -40.14 -12.35 -5.22
N LEU A 843 -38.86 -12.66 -5.45
CA LEU A 843 -37.91 -12.96 -4.37
C LEU A 843 -37.63 -11.72 -3.52
N ALA A 844 -37.45 -10.53 -4.13
CA ALA A 844 -37.25 -9.28 -3.40
C ALA A 844 -38.43 -8.92 -2.50
N ASN A 845 -39.68 -9.08 -2.98
CA ASN A 845 -40.88 -8.83 -2.19
C ASN A 845 -40.97 -9.78 -0.98
N GLY A 846 -40.70 -11.07 -1.17
CA GLY A 846 -40.69 -12.03 -0.05
C GLY A 846 -39.61 -11.73 1.00
N LEU A 847 -38.42 -11.28 0.57
CA LEU A 847 -37.35 -10.86 1.49
C LEU A 847 -37.70 -9.55 2.21
N LEU A 848 -38.39 -8.64 1.52
CA LEU A 848 -38.79 -7.34 2.07
C LEU A 848 -39.85 -7.49 3.15
N GLU A 849 -40.84 -8.38 2.98
CA GLU A 849 -41.86 -8.66 4.00
C GLU A 849 -41.25 -9.28 5.26
N GLU A 850 -40.31 -10.22 5.13
CA GLU A 850 -39.60 -10.77 6.29
C GLU A 850 -38.73 -9.72 6.99
N LEU A 851 -38.08 -8.83 6.23
CA LEU A 851 -37.31 -7.71 6.81
C LEU A 851 -38.22 -6.71 7.54
N LYS A 852 -39.44 -6.48 7.06
CA LYS A 852 -40.45 -5.64 7.70
C LYS A 852 -40.88 -6.20 9.06
N ILE A 853 -41.03 -7.52 9.17
CA ILE A 853 -41.29 -8.19 10.45
C ILE A 853 -40.14 -7.93 11.43
N VAL A 854 -38.88 -8.07 10.99
CA VAL A 854 -37.71 -7.81 11.83
C VAL A 854 -37.62 -6.34 12.26
N LEU A 855 -37.94 -5.39 11.38
CA LEU A 855 -37.92 -3.97 11.70
C LEU A 855 -39.05 -3.57 12.65
N SER A 856 -40.23 -4.21 12.55
CA SER A 856 -41.35 -3.92 13.45
C SER A 856 -41.05 -4.26 14.93
N SER A 857 -40.13 -5.18 15.18
CA SER A 857 -39.67 -5.55 16.53
C SER A 857 -38.36 -4.87 16.95
N HIS A 858 -37.70 -4.13 16.06
CA HIS A 858 -36.38 -3.51 16.32
C HIS A 858 -36.52 -2.18 17.08
N LYS A 859 -35.89 -2.09 18.26
CA LYS A 859 -35.86 -0.87 19.09
C LYS A 859 -34.51 -0.17 19.00
N VAL A 860 -34.49 1.16 18.90
CA VAL A 860 -33.23 1.94 18.93
C VAL A 860 -32.67 1.97 20.35
N LEU A 861 -31.48 1.41 20.55
CA LEU A 861 -30.80 1.37 21.86
C LEU A 861 -29.54 2.26 21.87
N PRO A 862 -29.23 2.96 22.98
CA PRO A 862 -28.00 3.73 23.14
C PRO A 862 -26.76 2.83 23.26
N MET A 863 -25.59 3.33 22.86
CA MET A 863 -24.33 2.57 22.86
C MET A 863 -23.96 2.02 24.25
N GLU A 864 -24.30 2.75 25.31
CA GLU A 864 -24.07 2.37 26.72
C GLU A 864 -24.85 1.12 27.15
N ALA A 865 -25.98 0.81 26.50
CA ALA A 865 -26.75 -0.40 26.78
C ALA A 865 -26.21 -1.65 26.06
N LEU A 866 -25.38 -1.45 25.03
CA LEU A 866 -24.91 -2.49 24.11
C LEU A 866 -23.51 -3.00 24.46
N VAL A 867 -22.72 -2.21 25.18
CA VAL A 867 -21.31 -2.49 25.47
C VAL A 867 -21.04 -2.18 26.94
N THR A 868 -20.33 -3.06 27.63
CA THR A 868 -19.85 -2.84 29.00
C THR A 868 -18.74 -1.80 29.03
N ASP A 869 -18.44 -1.22 30.19
CA ASP A 869 -17.34 -0.25 30.36
C ASP A 869 -15.96 -0.81 29.95
N ALA A 870 -15.82 -2.14 29.93
CA ALA A 870 -14.63 -2.86 29.47
C ALA A 870 -14.56 -3.06 27.93
N GLY A 871 -15.57 -2.62 27.18
CA GLY A 871 -15.64 -2.78 25.72
C GLY A 871 -16.21 -4.13 25.25
N GLU A 872 -16.68 -4.97 26.16
CA GLU A 872 -17.30 -6.26 25.83
C GLU A 872 -18.80 -6.10 25.58
N VAL A 873 -19.36 -6.93 24.70
CA VAL A 873 -20.74 -6.74 24.26
C VAL A 873 -21.70 -7.43 25.22
N THR A 874 -22.69 -6.67 25.72
CA THR A 874 -23.71 -7.19 26.65
C THR A 874 -24.55 -8.28 25.99
N GLU A 875 -25.23 -9.14 26.77
CA GLU A 875 -26.17 -10.14 26.23
C GLU A 875 -27.25 -9.50 25.34
N MET A 876 -27.74 -8.32 25.71
CA MET A 876 -28.64 -7.52 24.85
C MET A 876 -27.94 -7.04 23.57
N GLY A 877 -26.67 -6.63 23.67
CA GLY A 877 -25.85 -6.30 22.51
C GLY A 877 -25.47 -7.50 21.62
N LYS A 878 -25.58 -8.75 22.11
CA LYS A 878 -25.38 -9.96 21.29
C LYS A 878 -26.55 -10.23 20.36
N ALA A 879 -27.78 -9.98 20.81
CA ALA A 879 -29.01 -10.12 20.02
C ALA A 879 -29.35 -8.88 19.17
N TYR A 880 -28.74 -7.72 19.45
CA TYR A 880 -29.03 -6.47 18.76
C TYR A 880 -28.39 -6.39 17.36
N VAL A 881 -29.20 -6.16 16.34
CA VAL A 881 -28.72 -5.94 14.96
C VAL A 881 -28.32 -4.47 14.78
N PRO A 882 -27.07 -4.16 14.40
CA PRO A 882 -26.64 -2.79 14.17
C PRO A 882 -27.40 -2.15 12.99
N PRO A 883 -27.80 -0.86 13.10
CA PRO A 883 -28.58 -0.21 12.04
C PRO A 883 -27.91 -0.17 10.66
N ARG A 884 -26.57 -0.16 10.60
CA ARG A 884 -25.82 -0.26 9.34
C ARG A 884 -26.05 -1.60 8.60
N VAL A 885 -26.21 -2.69 9.35
CA VAL A 885 -26.45 -4.02 8.78
C VAL A 885 -27.85 -4.09 8.15
N LEU A 886 -28.84 -3.49 8.81
CA LEU A 886 -30.20 -3.36 8.26
C LEU A 886 -30.19 -2.56 6.95
N GLN A 887 -29.42 -1.47 6.89
CA GLN A 887 -29.25 -0.67 5.67
C GLN A 887 -28.60 -1.49 4.54
N GLU A 888 -27.54 -2.22 4.84
CA GLU A 888 -26.85 -3.09 3.86
C GLU A 888 -27.78 -4.17 3.30
N ALA A 889 -28.59 -4.80 4.15
CA ALA A 889 -29.57 -5.81 3.73
C ALA A 889 -30.62 -5.20 2.78
N LEU A 890 -31.16 -4.03 3.12
CA LEU A 890 -32.13 -3.31 2.26
C LEU A 890 -31.51 -2.93 0.90
N CYS A 891 -30.25 -2.49 0.90
CA CYS A 891 -29.49 -2.19 -0.31
C CYS A 891 -29.20 -3.42 -1.19
N VAL A 892 -29.16 -4.61 -0.61
CA VAL A 892 -28.97 -5.87 -1.35
C VAL A 892 -30.28 -6.31 -1.98
N ILE A 893 -31.39 -6.23 -1.25
CA ILE A 893 -32.74 -6.54 -1.75
C ILE A 893 -33.11 -5.61 -2.92
N SER A 894 -32.71 -4.34 -2.85
CA SER A 894 -32.96 -3.35 -3.92
C SER A 894 -32.09 -3.54 -5.16
N GLY A 895 -31.05 -4.39 -5.10
CA GLY A 895 -30.04 -4.56 -6.14
C GLY A 895 -30.41 -5.60 -7.19
N VAL A 896 -31.64 -5.60 -7.72
CA VAL A 896 -32.15 -6.60 -8.66
C VAL A 896 -31.55 -6.41 -10.07
N PRO A 897 -30.72 -7.35 -10.58
CA PRO A 897 -30.19 -7.28 -11.94
C PRO A 897 -31.21 -7.86 -12.92
N GLY A 898 -31.75 -7.06 -13.85
CA GLY A 898 -32.70 -7.55 -14.88
C GLY A 898 -33.95 -6.70 -15.14
N LEU A 899 -33.98 -5.45 -14.72
CA LEU A 899 -35.13 -4.54 -14.82
C LEU A 899 -35.34 -3.92 -16.21
N LYS A 900 -35.22 -4.69 -17.29
CA LYS A 900 -35.36 -4.17 -18.67
C LYS A 900 -36.77 -4.31 -19.27
N GLY A 901 -37.77 -4.82 -18.53
CA GLY A 901 -39.08 -5.11 -19.12
C GLY A 901 -40.33 -4.80 -18.28
N ASP A 902 -40.24 -4.69 -16.95
CA ASP A 902 -41.45 -4.61 -16.10
C ASP A 902 -41.35 -3.46 -15.08
N ILE A 903 -41.61 -2.24 -15.57
CA ILE A 903 -41.49 -0.99 -14.79
C ILE A 903 -42.50 -0.96 -13.64
N ALA A 904 -43.72 -1.46 -13.87
CA ALA A 904 -44.82 -1.39 -12.90
C ALA A 904 -44.54 -2.20 -11.61
N SER A 905 -44.02 -3.42 -11.73
CA SER A 905 -43.70 -4.28 -10.59
C SER A 905 -42.48 -3.79 -9.79
N THR A 906 -41.61 -3.02 -10.45
CA THR A 906 -40.43 -2.38 -9.84
C THR A 906 -40.80 -1.13 -9.06
N GLU A 907 -41.71 -0.33 -9.63
CA GLU A 907 -42.32 0.80 -8.95
C GLU A 907 -43.12 0.32 -7.72
N GLN A 908 -43.79 -0.84 -7.80
CA GLN A 908 -44.47 -1.45 -6.65
C GLN A 908 -43.51 -1.86 -5.52
N LEU A 909 -42.36 -2.47 -5.84
CA LEU A 909 -41.32 -2.77 -4.85
C LEU A 909 -40.79 -1.48 -4.19
N ALA A 910 -40.59 -0.42 -4.97
CA ALA A 910 -40.18 0.89 -4.48
C ALA A 910 -41.19 1.54 -3.52
N GLN A 911 -42.50 1.34 -3.75
CA GLN A 911 -43.56 1.77 -2.83
C GLN A 911 -43.48 1.04 -1.49
N GLU A 912 -43.32 -0.29 -1.49
CA GLU A 912 -43.22 -1.07 -0.23
C GLU A 912 -41.95 -0.73 0.57
N MET A 913 -40.85 -0.39 -0.12
CA MET A 913 -39.60 0.04 0.52
C MET A 913 -39.67 1.42 1.18
N LEU A 914 -40.68 2.24 0.86
CA LEU A 914 -40.81 3.61 1.39
C LEU A 914 -40.91 3.62 2.91
N ILE A 915 -41.86 2.88 3.49
CA ILE A 915 -42.05 2.88 4.96
C ILE A 915 -40.86 2.22 5.67
N ILE A 916 -40.32 1.16 5.06
CA ILE A 916 -39.21 0.37 5.60
C ILE A 916 -37.94 1.22 5.71
N SER A 917 -37.58 1.95 4.65
CA SER A 917 -36.39 2.81 4.60
C SER A 917 -36.41 4.00 5.56
N HIS A 918 -37.59 4.39 6.06
CA HIS A 918 -37.79 5.51 6.99
C HIS A 918 -37.88 5.08 8.46
N HIS A 919 -37.59 3.81 8.76
CA HIS A 919 -37.48 3.33 10.14
C HIS A 919 -36.46 4.15 10.95
N PRO A 920 -36.72 4.51 12.22
CA PRO A 920 -35.83 5.34 13.04
C PRO A 920 -34.37 4.87 13.06
N SER A 921 -34.15 3.55 13.13
CA SER A 921 -32.80 2.95 13.08
C SER A 921 -32.07 3.26 11.77
N LEU A 922 -32.76 3.21 10.63
CA LEU A 922 -32.16 3.43 9.30
C LEU A 922 -31.92 4.92 9.03
N VAL A 923 -32.87 5.77 9.44
CA VAL A 923 -32.74 7.24 9.31
C VAL A 923 -31.55 7.77 10.12
N ALA A 924 -31.27 7.18 11.28
CA ALA A 924 -30.09 7.53 12.09
C ALA A 924 -28.75 7.25 11.39
N VAL A 925 -28.71 6.34 10.41
CA VAL A 925 -27.50 6.06 9.61
C VAL A 925 -27.46 6.91 8.36
N GLN A 926 -28.57 7.00 7.63
CA GLN A 926 -28.69 7.77 6.40
C GLN A 926 -30.13 8.30 6.25
N SER A 927 -30.30 9.60 6.41
CA SER A 927 -31.61 10.27 6.32
C SER A 927 -32.23 10.22 4.90
N ALA A 928 -31.40 10.21 3.85
CA ALA A 928 -31.82 10.11 2.45
C ALA A 928 -31.58 8.70 1.87
N LEU A 929 -31.98 7.64 2.59
CA LEU A 929 -31.79 6.26 2.14
C LEU A 929 -32.71 5.90 0.96
N TRP A 930 -34.00 6.26 1.04
CA TRP A 930 -34.98 5.92 0.01
C TRP A 930 -34.66 6.51 -1.38
N PRO A 931 -34.28 7.80 -1.52
CA PRO A 931 -33.83 8.33 -2.81
C PRO A 931 -32.61 7.59 -3.38
N ALA A 932 -31.65 7.23 -2.53
CA ALA A 932 -30.47 6.47 -2.95
C ALA A 932 -30.82 5.06 -3.47
N LEU A 933 -31.83 4.42 -2.88
CA LEU A 933 -32.34 3.12 -3.34
C LEU A 933 -33.03 3.24 -4.70
N LEU A 934 -33.84 4.29 -4.91
CA LEU A 934 -34.50 4.58 -6.20
C LEU A 934 -33.49 4.84 -7.31
N THR A 935 -32.45 5.64 -7.05
CA THR A 935 -31.36 5.87 -8.01
C THR A 935 -30.67 4.56 -8.38
N ARG A 936 -30.47 3.67 -7.40
CA ARG A 936 -29.87 2.35 -7.63
C ARG A 936 -30.76 1.40 -8.45
N MET A 937 -32.08 1.52 -8.29
CA MET A 937 -33.09 0.81 -9.09
C MET A 937 -33.31 1.43 -10.47
N LYS A 938 -32.65 2.56 -10.79
CA LYS A 938 -32.83 3.35 -12.03
C LYS A 938 -34.24 3.91 -12.21
N ILE A 939 -34.93 4.20 -11.09
CA ILE A 939 -36.21 4.89 -11.09
C ILE A 939 -35.94 6.39 -10.96
N ASP A 940 -36.56 7.19 -11.81
CA ASP A 940 -36.53 8.65 -11.68
C ASP A 940 -37.47 9.10 -10.53
N LEU A 941 -36.90 9.85 -9.60
CA LEU A 941 -37.55 10.23 -8.34
C LEU A 941 -38.76 11.14 -8.58
N GLU A 942 -38.61 12.15 -9.43
CA GLU A 942 -39.67 13.12 -9.70
C GLU A 942 -40.83 12.51 -10.49
N ALA A 943 -40.50 11.68 -11.49
CA ALA A 943 -41.49 10.94 -12.26
C ALA A 943 -42.26 9.92 -11.41
N PHE A 944 -41.56 9.21 -10.50
CA PHE A 944 -42.18 8.23 -9.60
C PHE A 944 -43.15 8.87 -8.62
N ILE A 945 -42.71 9.94 -7.94
CA ILE A 945 -43.55 10.68 -7.00
C ILE A 945 -44.77 11.20 -7.75
N THR A 946 -44.61 11.81 -8.92
CA THR A 946 -45.73 12.31 -9.73
C THR A 946 -46.78 11.25 -10.06
N ARG A 947 -46.37 10.01 -10.35
CA ARG A 947 -47.29 8.93 -10.77
C ARG A 947 -48.03 8.25 -9.61
N HIS A 948 -47.42 8.20 -8.43
CA HIS A 948 -47.89 7.35 -7.32
C HIS A 948 -48.29 8.10 -6.06
N LEU A 949 -48.22 9.44 -6.05
CA LEU A 949 -48.53 10.28 -4.88
C LEU A 949 -49.93 10.03 -4.32
N ASP A 950 -50.94 9.92 -5.20
CA ASP A 950 -52.34 9.66 -4.82
C ASP A 950 -52.56 8.27 -4.19
N GLN A 951 -51.66 7.32 -4.43
CA GLN A 951 -51.68 5.98 -3.83
C GLN A 951 -50.87 5.92 -2.53
N ILE A 952 -49.80 6.71 -2.42
CA ILE A 952 -48.86 6.70 -1.29
C ILE A 952 -49.43 7.44 -0.08
N ILE A 953 -50.08 8.59 -0.26
CA ILE A 953 -50.59 9.40 0.86
C ILE A 953 -51.66 8.67 1.68
N PRO A 954 -52.68 8.02 1.07
CA PRO A 954 -53.65 7.21 1.82
C PRO A 954 -52.99 6.04 2.55
N ARG A 955 -51.97 5.40 1.97
CA ARG A 955 -51.24 4.27 2.58
C ARG A 955 -50.47 4.65 3.85
N ILE A 956 -50.03 5.91 3.97
CA ILE A 956 -49.28 6.42 5.13
C ILE A 956 -50.24 6.96 6.20
N THR A 957 -51.35 7.59 5.79
CA THR A 957 -52.30 8.28 6.69
C THR A 957 -53.36 7.37 7.31
N THR A 958 -53.67 6.21 6.71
CA THR A 958 -54.68 5.25 7.23
C THR A 958 -54.14 4.24 8.24
N GLN A 959 -52.84 4.23 8.53
CA GLN A 959 -52.23 3.32 9.53
C GLN A 959 -52.44 3.85 10.95
N SER A 960 -53.24 3.16 11.76
CA SER A 960 -53.47 3.45 13.18
C SER A 960 -52.86 2.35 14.08
N PRO A 961 -51.96 2.66 15.04
CA PRO A 961 -51.40 3.97 15.35
C PRO A 961 -50.36 4.45 14.32
N LEU A 962 -50.19 5.78 14.20
CA LEU A 962 -49.17 6.41 13.35
C LEU A 962 -47.77 6.03 13.84
N ASN A 963 -47.10 5.14 13.12
CA ASN A 963 -45.73 4.74 13.41
C ASN A 963 -44.73 5.87 13.09
N GLN A 964 -43.65 6.02 13.88
CA GLN A 964 -42.59 7.02 13.64
C GLN A 964 -42.00 6.94 12.21
N SER A 965 -41.92 5.74 11.64
CA SER A 965 -41.48 5.50 10.26
C SER A 965 -42.38 6.19 9.22
N SER A 966 -43.70 6.22 9.47
CA SER A 966 -44.70 6.85 8.60
C SER A 966 -44.58 8.38 8.64
N MET A 967 -44.31 8.95 9.82
CA MET A 967 -44.03 10.39 9.98
C MET A 967 -42.72 10.80 9.29
N ASN A 968 -41.66 10.01 9.46
CA ASN A 968 -40.38 10.24 8.79
C ASN A 968 -40.52 10.15 7.26
N ALA A 969 -41.29 9.18 6.75
CA ALA A 969 -41.56 9.05 5.32
C ALA A 969 -42.30 10.27 4.76
N MET A 970 -43.30 10.77 5.48
CA MET A 970 -44.04 11.97 5.08
C MET A 970 -43.19 13.24 5.12
N GLY A 971 -42.32 13.37 6.13
CA GLY A 971 -41.33 14.45 6.20
C GLY A 971 -40.36 14.43 5.01
N SER A 972 -39.82 13.26 4.67
CA SER A 972 -38.94 13.11 3.50
C SER A 972 -39.65 13.43 2.18
N LEU A 973 -40.88 12.96 1.97
CA LEU A 973 -41.66 13.28 0.76
C LEU A 973 -41.94 14.79 0.65
N SER A 974 -42.20 15.45 1.78
CA SER A 974 -42.42 16.91 1.83
C SER A 974 -41.16 17.70 1.46
N ILE A 975 -39.97 17.18 1.79
CA ILE A 975 -38.68 17.80 1.43
C ILE A 975 -38.36 17.58 -0.05
N LEU A 976 -38.68 16.40 -0.60
CA LEU A 976 -38.34 16.03 -1.98
C LEU A 976 -39.26 16.67 -3.02
N SER A 977 -40.53 16.92 -2.69
CA SER A 977 -41.51 17.51 -3.60
C SER A 977 -42.53 18.40 -2.85
N PRO A 978 -42.10 19.57 -2.35
CA PRO A 978 -42.93 20.43 -1.50
C PRO A 978 -44.21 20.91 -2.19
N ASP A 979 -44.13 21.27 -3.48
CA ASP A 979 -45.21 21.89 -4.24
C ASP A 979 -46.45 20.99 -4.44
N ARG A 980 -46.30 19.67 -4.30
CA ARG A 980 -47.37 18.69 -4.54
C ARG A 980 -47.79 17.92 -3.29
N VAL A 981 -46.86 17.61 -2.39
CA VAL A 981 -47.15 16.85 -1.17
C VAL A 981 -47.83 17.72 -0.11
N LEU A 982 -47.36 18.96 0.08
CA LEU A 982 -47.89 19.85 1.12
C LEU A 982 -49.38 20.21 0.88
N PRO A 983 -49.84 20.56 -0.33
CA PRO A 983 -51.26 20.86 -0.56
C PRO A 983 -52.20 19.68 -0.27
N GLN A 984 -51.82 18.45 -0.68
CA GLN A 984 -52.63 17.26 -0.41
C GLN A 984 -52.62 16.86 1.08
N LEU A 985 -51.48 17.01 1.76
CA LEU A 985 -51.39 16.79 3.20
C LEU A 985 -52.28 17.77 3.96
N ILE A 986 -52.20 19.07 3.63
CA ILE A 986 -53.03 20.12 4.23
C ILE A 986 -54.51 19.84 3.97
N SER A 987 -54.89 19.41 2.76
CA SER A 987 -56.26 18.99 2.45
C SER A 987 -56.72 17.81 3.31
N THR A 988 -55.85 16.82 3.53
CA THR A 988 -56.17 15.63 4.35
C THR A 988 -56.30 15.98 5.83
N ILE A 989 -55.41 16.83 6.34
CA ILE A 989 -55.47 17.36 7.72
C ILE A 989 -56.74 18.20 7.90
N THR A 990 -57.06 19.05 6.93
CA THR A 990 -58.28 19.89 6.96
C THR A 990 -59.53 19.00 6.99
N ALA A 991 -59.56 17.93 6.18
CA ALA A 991 -60.65 16.96 6.18
C ALA A 991 -60.74 16.15 7.49
N SER A 992 -59.62 15.79 8.11
CA SER A 992 -59.63 15.06 9.40
C SER A 992 -60.03 15.95 10.57
N VAL A 993 -59.65 17.24 10.55
CA VAL A 993 -60.05 18.25 11.55
C VAL A 993 -61.51 18.66 11.41
N GLN A 994 -62.09 18.51 10.21
CA GLN A 994 -63.52 18.74 9.96
C GLN A 994 -64.42 17.55 10.33
N ASN A 995 -63.86 16.41 10.75
CA ASN A 995 -64.63 15.23 11.12
C ASN A 995 -65.18 15.38 12.55
N PRO A 996 -66.50 15.50 12.77
CA PRO A 996 -67.10 15.86 14.06
C PRO A 996 -67.01 14.75 15.15
N ALA A 997 -66.31 13.65 14.88
CA ALA A 997 -66.12 12.51 15.79
C ALA A 997 -64.69 12.39 16.37
N LEU A 998 -63.79 13.32 16.02
CA LEU A 998 -62.52 13.60 16.70
C LEU A 998 -62.66 14.90 17.49
#